data_AF-A0A559NVC1-F1
#
_entry.id   AF-A0A559NVC1-F1
#
_cell.length_a   1.000
_cell.length_b   1.000
_cell.length_c   1.000
_cell.angle_alpha   90.00
_cell.angle_beta   90.00
_cell.angle_gamma   90.00
#
_symmetry.space_group_name_H-M   'P 1'
#
loop_
_entity.id
_entity.type
_entity.pdbx_description
1 polymer ?
#
loop_
_entity_poly.entity_id
_entity_poly.type
_entity_poly.pdbx_seq_one_letter_code
_entity_poly.pdbx_strand_id
1 'polypeptide(L)'
;MLQKIIFLFLLTTMVLSAQSKMDPGFTMLEEGNFQEAEEFFEAYLKTDPENKTARLCYGRAVGLSGEPEKATALFANLLLDYPEDFEIQINYNESFLWAKEYKRAKPLYIDLVNKNPDQFGAVLGLANTLSNLKEYKNALQWVEKALLIQPNNLSAKTSRKYIKLGYANQFVNDQLYQKAEELLQEIFIDFPEDKDALLNLANLYLITKKVDKAKATYKQLAVTPKDSINSLNGIALAAHIDENDKEALKISSSAIAKVLHINDEELKERTYDRYVQALIWNRKFISAKKRIDSLENTMPNRNWIYALKATLGLYTGNSKYSVENYNKILTNDSTSFDGNLGKANALFAEDRILPAYHMANQTLTYYKNQKDAKGFIEKLNLMHTPTIEEHAAYTFDNGKNVAYFTNTTVEVPFSTKFRTTLSYFYRTTENTVTNNQAKSHVVLAGLHYKLLPKTLLKTIIGFNNSRFMSDSYTQPVIDIKLMLRPLKLQNLNLGYQREVQNFNADLIEREIVQHHYGLNYNLGTNINLGWYTQLMHTQQSDTNTRNLLFTSLYYTVLQKPALKMGINYQYITFKDQLPTIYFSPEKYRAIELFGDIRGTFSDKTTYMASAATGIQRVESDPNTTIFRAETSIQHQFSKRFSLNIYGKYSNIASATAAGFEFTEIGFKAKWLFLSKPLFFKSLKLQN
;
A
#
# COMPACT_ATOMS: atom_id res chain seq x y z
N MET A 1 65.48 -72.80 -62.95
CA MET A 1 64.89 -72.43 -64.26
C MET A 1 63.53 -71.81 -63.97
N LEU A 2 63.38 -70.48 -64.07
CA LEU A 2 62.72 -69.80 -65.21
C LEU A 2 61.31 -70.39 -65.47
N GLN A 3 60.17 -69.69 -65.39
CA GLN A 3 59.89 -68.30 -65.78
C GLN A 3 58.64 -67.71 -65.08
N LYS A 4 58.69 -66.37 -65.04
CA LYS A 4 57.76 -65.29 -64.71
C LYS A 4 56.36 -65.26 -65.39
N ILE A 5 55.41 -64.58 -64.69
CA ILE A 5 54.39 -63.59 -65.16
C ILE A 5 53.07 -64.19 -65.76
N ILE A 6 51.82 -63.79 -65.45
CA ILE A 6 51.20 -62.47 -65.12
C ILE A 6 49.89 -62.59 -64.29
N PHE A 7 49.57 -61.48 -63.61
CA PHE A 7 48.35 -60.98 -62.92
C PHE A 7 46.96 -61.35 -63.48
N LEU A 8 45.94 -61.51 -62.61
CA LEU A 8 44.96 -60.44 -62.28
C LEU A 8 44.03 -60.83 -61.09
N PHE A 9 43.80 -59.83 -60.25
CA PHE A 9 42.99 -59.74 -59.03
C PHE A 9 41.50 -60.12 -59.17
N LEU A 10 40.94 -60.75 -58.13
CA LEU A 10 39.67 -60.31 -57.53
C LEU A 10 39.60 -60.79 -56.07
N LEU A 11 39.89 -59.84 -55.19
CA LEU A 11 39.88 -59.98 -53.73
C LEU A 11 38.44 -59.85 -53.24
N THR A 12 37.99 -60.84 -52.49
CA THR A 12 36.92 -60.72 -51.51
C THR A 12 37.30 -59.69 -50.45
N THR A 13 36.47 -58.67 -50.24
CA THR A 13 36.46 -57.92 -48.97
C THR A 13 35.03 -57.76 -48.51
N MET A 14 34.63 -58.60 -47.54
CA MET A 14 33.58 -58.24 -46.61
C MET A 14 34.02 -56.95 -45.91
N VAL A 15 33.35 -55.84 -46.22
CA VAL A 15 33.42 -54.63 -45.41
C VAL A 15 32.53 -54.88 -44.20
N LEU A 16 33.15 -55.29 -43.09
CA LEU A 16 32.61 -55.00 -41.76
C LEU A 16 32.58 -53.48 -41.64
N SER A 17 31.42 -52.88 -41.90
CA SER A 17 31.16 -51.48 -41.58
C SER A 17 31.31 -51.34 -40.06
N ALA A 18 32.41 -50.76 -39.60
CA ALA A 18 32.54 -50.35 -38.21
C ALA A 18 31.50 -49.26 -37.96
N GLN A 19 30.45 -49.56 -37.21
CA GLN A 19 29.50 -48.55 -36.76
C GLN A 19 30.29 -47.49 -35.97
N SER A 20 30.14 -46.22 -36.37
CA SER A 20 30.77 -45.12 -35.62
C SER A 20 30.27 -45.14 -34.18
N LYS A 21 31.13 -44.86 -33.21
CA LYS A 21 30.73 -44.90 -31.79
C LYS A 21 29.90 -43.66 -31.46
N MET A 22 28.69 -43.86 -30.94
CA MET A 22 27.79 -42.76 -30.52
C MET A 22 28.08 -42.23 -29.10
N ASP A 23 28.94 -42.91 -28.33
CA ASP A 23 29.26 -42.56 -26.94
C ASP A 23 29.59 -41.06 -26.73
N PRO A 24 30.39 -40.39 -27.60
CA PRO A 24 30.67 -38.96 -27.44
C PRO A 24 29.41 -38.09 -27.49
N GLY A 25 28.49 -38.38 -28.41
CA GLY A 25 27.22 -37.66 -28.53
C GLY A 25 26.29 -37.86 -27.34
N PHE A 26 26.29 -39.06 -26.74
CA PHE A 26 25.55 -39.30 -25.51
C PHE A 26 26.10 -38.49 -24.34
N THR A 27 27.43 -38.45 -24.17
CA THR A 27 28.08 -37.61 -23.15
C THR A 27 27.73 -36.14 -23.34
N MET A 28 27.75 -35.62 -24.58
CA MET A 28 27.35 -34.24 -24.86
C MET A 28 25.90 -33.94 -24.45
N LEU A 29 24.96 -34.87 -24.71
CA LEU A 29 23.57 -34.74 -24.28
C LEU A 29 23.42 -34.78 -22.75
N GLU A 30 24.16 -35.64 -22.06
CA GLU A 30 24.14 -35.77 -20.60
C GLU A 30 24.74 -34.56 -19.89
N GLU A 31 25.81 -33.98 -20.46
CA GLU A 31 26.47 -32.78 -19.93
C GLU A 31 25.72 -31.48 -20.25
N GLY A 32 24.70 -31.54 -21.11
CA GLY A 32 23.90 -30.39 -21.53
C GLY A 32 24.54 -29.57 -22.65
N ASN A 33 25.57 -30.09 -23.32
CA ASN A 33 26.22 -29.49 -24.48
C ASN A 33 25.38 -29.76 -25.75
N PHE A 34 24.14 -29.29 -25.75
CA PHE A 34 23.13 -29.65 -26.76
C PHE A 34 23.50 -29.22 -28.18
N GLN A 35 24.19 -28.09 -28.34
CA GLN A 35 24.66 -27.61 -29.65
C GLN A 35 25.73 -28.55 -30.24
N GLU A 36 26.69 -28.98 -29.44
CA GLU A 36 27.74 -29.91 -29.86
C GLU A 36 27.16 -31.30 -30.14
N ALA A 37 26.20 -31.74 -29.31
CA ALA A 37 25.45 -32.96 -29.56
C ALA A 37 24.68 -32.90 -30.90
N GLU A 38 24.07 -31.75 -31.22
CA GLU A 38 23.35 -31.54 -32.48
C GLU A 38 24.29 -31.73 -33.67
N GLU A 39 25.44 -31.05 -33.67
CA GLU A 39 26.46 -31.16 -34.72
C GLU A 39 26.99 -32.59 -34.86
N PHE A 40 27.25 -33.26 -33.73
CA PHE A 40 27.73 -34.64 -33.70
C PHE A 40 26.72 -35.61 -34.34
N PHE A 41 25.46 -35.57 -33.90
CA PHE A 41 24.44 -36.47 -34.43
C PHE A 41 24.03 -36.10 -35.86
N GLU A 42 24.11 -34.84 -36.27
CA GLU A 42 23.94 -34.44 -37.68
C GLU A 42 25.03 -35.08 -38.55
N ALA A 43 26.29 -35.01 -38.13
CA ALA A 43 27.41 -35.62 -38.84
C ALA A 43 27.29 -37.15 -38.88
N TYR A 44 26.85 -37.77 -37.78
CA TYR A 44 26.61 -39.20 -37.71
C TYR A 44 25.54 -39.64 -38.73
N LEU A 45 24.42 -38.92 -38.79
CA LEU A 45 23.30 -39.23 -39.68
C LEU A 45 23.63 -39.03 -41.17
N LYS A 46 24.69 -38.30 -41.53
CA LYS A 46 25.19 -38.28 -42.93
C LYS A 46 25.78 -39.62 -43.37
N THR A 47 26.26 -40.42 -42.40
CA THR A 47 26.85 -41.76 -42.68
C THR A 47 25.85 -42.90 -42.50
N ASP A 48 24.90 -42.75 -41.56
CA ASP A 48 23.86 -43.75 -41.27
C ASP A 48 22.50 -43.05 -41.08
N PRO A 49 21.83 -42.62 -42.18
CA PRO A 49 20.63 -41.78 -42.11
C PRO A 49 19.43 -42.43 -41.42
N GLU A 50 19.36 -43.77 -41.44
CA GLU A 50 18.22 -44.54 -40.91
C GLU A 50 18.43 -44.99 -39.46
N ASN A 51 19.55 -44.61 -38.83
CA ASN A 51 19.84 -45.00 -37.46
C ASN A 51 18.83 -44.38 -36.49
N LYS A 52 17.88 -45.19 -36.00
CA LYS A 52 16.81 -44.77 -35.08
C LYS A 52 17.36 -44.01 -33.86
N THR A 53 18.38 -44.54 -33.19
CA THR A 53 18.96 -43.94 -31.98
C THR A 53 19.60 -42.59 -32.28
N ALA A 54 20.39 -42.49 -33.35
CA ALA A 54 20.98 -41.22 -33.76
C ALA A 54 19.92 -40.19 -34.19
N ARG A 55 18.86 -40.61 -34.90
CA ARG A 55 17.72 -39.74 -35.28
C ARG A 55 17.01 -39.20 -34.03
N LEU A 56 16.78 -40.04 -33.02
CA LEU A 56 16.17 -39.66 -31.75
C LEU A 56 17.07 -38.68 -30.97
N CYS A 57 18.35 -39.01 -30.81
CA CYS A 57 19.32 -38.17 -30.12
C CYS A 57 19.55 -36.83 -30.83
N TYR A 58 19.55 -36.81 -32.16
CA TYR A 58 19.55 -35.58 -32.95
C TYR A 58 18.31 -34.73 -32.64
N GLY A 59 17.12 -35.31 -32.67
CA GLY A 59 15.89 -34.59 -32.31
C GLY A 59 15.93 -33.99 -30.89
N ARG A 60 16.47 -34.73 -29.91
CA ARG A 60 16.65 -34.23 -28.53
C ARG A 60 17.66 -33.09 -28.47
N ALA A 61 18.80 -33.24 -29.14
CA ALA A 61 19.84 -32.20 -29.21
C ALA A 61 19.28 -30.90 -29.80
N VAL A 62 18.61 -31.00 -30.97
CA VAL A 62 17.95 -29.88 -31.66
C VAL A 62 16.91 -29.18 -30.78
N GLY A 63 16.10 -29.95 -30.06
CA GLY A 63 15.05 -29.39 -29.22
C GLY A 63 15.59 -28.65 -28.00
N LEU A 64 16.64 -29.20 -27.39
CA LEU A 64 17.27 -28.65 -26.20
C LEU A 64 18.32 -27.56 -26.52
N SER A 65 18.85 -27.52 -27.76
CA SER A 65 19.73 -26.46 -28.26
C SER A 65 18.97 -25.16 -28.61
N GLY A 66 17.63 -25.23 -28.70
CA GLY A 66 16.77 -24.05 -28.84
C GLY A 66 15.82 -24.07 -30.04
N GLU A 67 15.76 -25.17 -30.79
CA GLU A 67 14.86 -25.35 -31.94
C GLU A 67 13.76 -26.42 -31.69
N PRO A 68 12.87 -26.23 -30.69
CA PRO A 68 11.90 -27.25 -30.30
C PRO A 68 10.84 -27.56 -31.37
N GLU A 69 10.52 -26.62 -32.27
CA GLU A 69 9.63 -26.85 -33.40
C GLU A 69 10.26 -27.81 -34.43
N LYS A 70 11.56 -27.67 -34.70
CA LYS A 70 12.32 -28.58 -35.58
C LYS A 70 12.40 -29.96 -34.95
N ALA A 71 12.67 -30.05 -33.64
CA ALA A 71 12.62 -31.31 -32.90
C ALA A 71 11.25 -32.00 -33.02
N THR A 72 10.16 -31.23 -32.91
CA THR A 72 8.79 -31.75 -33.07
C THR A 72 8.58 -32.36 -34.46
N ALA A 73 9.08 -31.73 -35.52
CA ALA A 73 9.02 -32.28 -36.88
C ALA A 73 9.88 -33.55 -37.04
N LEU A 74 11.08 -33.57 -36.44
CA LEU A 74 11.97 -34.73 -36.45
C LEU A 74 11.32 -35.94 -35.75
N PHE A 75 10.71 -35.73 -34.58
CA PHE A 75 9.98 -36.78 -33.87
C PHE A 75 8.69 -37.19 -34.58
N ALA A 76 7.97 -36.25 -35.20
CA ALA A 76 6.79 -36.58 -36.01
C ALA A 76 7.15 -37.51 -37.18
N ASN A 77 8.28 -37.27 -37.85
CA ASN A 77 8.78 -38.14 -38.91
C ASN A 77 9.20 -39.51 -38.35
N LEU A 78 9.89 -39.56 -37.21
CA LEU A 78 10.23 -40.81 -36.53
C LEU A 78 8.98 -41.63 -36.12
N LEU A 79 7.88 -40.97 -35.76
CA LEU A 79 6.61 -41.64 -35.43
C LEU A 79 5.94 -42.30 -36.64
N LEU A 80 6.21 -41.84 -37.87
CA LEU A 80 5.70 -42.51 -39.07
C LEU A 80 6.35 -43.89 -39.25
N ASP A 81 7.64 -43.98 -38.93
CA ASP A 81 8.42 -45.21 -39.05
C ASP A 81 8.20 -46.15 -37.83
N TYR A 82 7.98 -45.57 -36.64
CA TYR A 82 7.88 -46.29 -35.37
C TYR A 82 6.68 -45.84 -34.52
N PRO A 83 5.43 -46.07 -34.98
CA PRO A 83 4.23 -45.47 -34.38
C PRO A 83 3.93 -45.92 -32.94
N GLU A 84 4.37 -47.12 -32.55
CA GLU A 84 4.12 -47.70 -31.22
C GLU A 84 5.33 -47.62 -30.28
N ASP A 85 6.41 -46.95 -30.70
CA ASP A 85 7.61 -46.85 -29.88
C ASP A 85 7.44 -45.80 -28.78
N PHE A 86 7.42 -46.24 -27.53
CA PHE A 86 7.21 -45.37 -26.38
C PHE A 86 8.25 -44.24 -26.28
N GLU A 87 9.52 -44.53 -26.57
CA GLU A 87 10.61 -43.55 -26.47
C GLU A 87 10.45 -42.44 -27.52
N ILE A 88 10.00 -42.78 -28.73
CA ILE A 88 9.69 -41.79 -29.75
C ILE A 88 8.41 -41.02 -29.40
N GLN A 89 7.35 -41.69 -28.93
CA GLN A 89 6.10 -41.04 -28.53
C GLN A 89 6.30 -40.04 -27.38
N ILE A 90 7.08 -40.39 -26.36
CA ILE A 90 7.35 -39.48 -25.24
C ILE A 90 8.21 -38.29 -25.69
N ASN A 91 9.22 -38.49 -26.54
CA ASN A 91 10.03 -37.38 -27.05
C ASN A 91 9.23 -36.44 -27.97
N TYR A 92 8.30 -36.98 -28.77
CA TYR A 92 7.35 -36.16 -29.53
C TYR A 92 6.44 -35.33 -28.61
N ASN A 93 5.95 -35.90 -27.51
CA ASN A 93 5.11 -35.18 -26.56
C ASN A 93 5.91 -34.12 -25.77
N GLU A 94 7.14 -34.46 -25.38
CA GLU A 94 8.04 -33.59 -24.63
C GLU A 94 8.51 -32.39 -25.48
N SER A 95 8.67 -32.54 -26.79
CA SER A 95 9.05 -31.43 -27.67
C SER A 95 8.01 -30.30 -27.65
N PHE A 96 6.72 -30.60 -27.46
CA PHE A 96 5.70 -29.58 -27.22
C PHE A 96 5.87 -28.84 -25.89
N LEU A 97 6.44 -29.47 -24.87
CA LEU A 97 6.80 -28.78 -23.62
C LEU A 97 7.99 -27.85 -23.82
N TRP A 98 9.01 -28.28 -24.55
CA TRP A 98 10.16 -27.43 -24.92
C TRP A 98 9.71 -26.22 -25.76
N ALA A 99 8.78 -26.43 -26.69
CA ALA A 99 8.12 -25.37 -27.48
C ALA A 99 7.13 -24.51 -26.67
N LYS A 100 6.94 -24.81 -25.37
CA LYS A 100 5.97 -24.16 -24.47
C LYS A 100 4.51 -24.25 -24.95
N GLU A 101 4.21 -25.20 -25.84
CA GLU A 101 2.88 -25.50 -26.37
C GLU A 101 2.08 -26.43 -25.44
N TYR A 102 2.00 -26.09 -24.16
CA TYR A 102 1.43 -26.95 -23.11
C TYR A 102 -0.02 -27.38 -23.38
N LYS A 103 -0.79 -26.53 -24.06
CA LYS A 103 -2.18 -26.85 -24.45
C LYS A 103 -2.26 -27.99 -25.47
N ARG A 104 -1.27 -28.10 -26.36
CA ARG A 104 -1.17 -29.20 -27.34
C ARG A 104 -0.56 -30.44 -26.69
N ALA A 105 0.43 -30.27 -25.81
CA ALA A 105 1.03 -31.37 -25.06
C ALA A 105 0.02 -32.12 -24.18
N LYS A 106 -0.94 -31.42 -23.55
CA LYS A 106 -1.90 -32.02 -22.61
C LYS A 106 -2.67 -33.22 -23.17
N PRO A 107 -3.43 -33.12 -24.28
CA PRO A 107 -4.16 -34.27 -24.82
C PRO A 107 -3.23 -35.41 -25.25
N LEU A 108 -2.02 -35.10 -25.75
CA LEU A 108 -1.05 -36.11 -26.16
C LEU A 108 -0.50 -36.90 -24.96
N TYR A 109 -0.18 -36.21 -23.86
CA TYR A 109 0.24 -36.86 -22.62
C TYR A 109 -0.87 -37.65 -21.95
N ILE A 110 -2.14 -37.20 -22.05
CA ILE A 110 -3.29 -37.98 -21.58
C ILE A 110 -3.41 -39.29 -22.36
N ASP A 111 -3.30 -39.25 -23.70
CA ASP A 111 -3.32 -40.46 -24.53
C ASP A 111 -2.15 -41.40 -24.19
N LEU A 112 -0.94 -40.86 -24.07
CA LEU A 112 0.26 -41.63 -23.75
C LEU A 112 0.15 -42.33 -22.39
N VAL A 113 -0.37 -41.65 -21.36
CA VAL A 113 -0.61 -42.23 -20.03
C VAL A 113 -1.73 -43.28 -20.06
N ASN A 114 -2.78 -43.09 -20.86
CA ASN A 114 -3.85 -44.09 -20.97
C ASN A 114 -3.34 -45.40 -21.59
N LYS A 115 -2.46 -45.32 -22.58
CA LYS A 115 -1.81 -46.48 -23.22
C LYS A 115 -0.76 -47.11 -22.30
N ASN A 116 -0.09 -46.29 -21.49
CA ASN A 116 1.07 -46.68 -20.69
C ASN A 116 0.96 -46.17 -19.23
N PRO A 117 0.01 -46.68 -18.43
CA PRO A 117 -0.32 -46.11 -17.12
C PRO A 117 0.80 -46.22 -16.08
N ASP A 118 1.70 -47.19 -16.24
CA ASP A 118 2.81 -47.47 -15.32
C ASP A 118 4.16 -46.91 -15.81
N GLN A 119 4.18 -46.23 -16.97
CA GLN A 119 5.40 -45.63 -17.49
C GLN A 119 5.68 -44.29 -16.81
N PHE A 120 6.71 -44.26 -15.96
CA PHE A 120 7.10 -43.09 -15.17
C PHE A 120 7.20 -41.80 -16.00
N GLY A 121 7.84 -41.87 -17.17
CA GLY A 121 8.04 -40.71 -18.04
C GLY A 121 6.73 -40.09 -18.53
N ALA A 122 5.75 -40.90 -18.92
CA ALA A 122 4.44 -40.42 -19.37
C ALA A 122 3.66 -39.75 -18.23
N VAL A 123 3.66 -40.39 -17.05
CA VAL A 123 2.96 -39.90 -15.85
C VAL A 123 3.57 -38.59 -15.35
N LEU A 124 4.90 -38.50 -15.28
CA LEU A 124 5.60 -37.27 -14.91
C LEU A 124 5.43 -36.16 -15.95
N GLY A 125 5.51 -36.49 -17.24
CA GLY A 125 5.28 -35.54 -18.34
C GLY A 125 3.89 -34.92 -18.29
N LEU A 126 2.84 -35.72 -17.99
CA LEU A 126 1.49 -35.20 -17.77
C LEU A 126 1.43 -34.25 -16.55
N ALA A 127 2.07 -34.61 -15.44
CA ALA A 127 2.13 -33.74 -14.25
C ALA A 127 2.80 -32.39 -14.56
N ASN A 128 3.93 -32.41 -15.26
CA ASN A 128 4.68 -31.21 -15.68
C ASN A 128 3.88 -30.36 -16.67
N THR A 129 3.15 -31.00 -17.60
CA THR A 129 2.27 -30.30 -18.54
C THR A 129 1.16 -29.55 -17.80
N LEU A 130 0.49 -30.22 -16.85
CA LEU A 130 -0.57 -29.62 -16.03
C LEU A 130 -0.04 -28.49 -15.14
N SER A 131 1.18 -28.63 -14.60
CA SER A 131 1.86 -27.60 -13.82
C SER A 131 2.07 -26.32 -14.64
N ASN A 132 2.58 -26.45 -15.86
CA ASN A 132 2.79 -25.32 -16.77
C ASN A 132 1.48 -24.64 -17.21
N LEU A 133 0.39 -25.42 -17.27
CA LEU A 133 -0.97 -24.90 -17.46
C LEU A 133 -1.58 -24.29 -16.19
N LYS A 134 -0.86 -24.30 -15.07
CA LYS A 134 -1.29 -23.86 -13.73
C LYS A 134 -2.48 -24.65 -13.19
N GLU A 135 -2.71 -25.86 -13.71
CA GLU A 135 -3.68 -26.82 -13.19
C GLU A 135 -3.08 -27.58 -11.99
N TYR A 136 -2.58 -26.85 -11.00
CA TYR A 136 -1.69 -27.40 -9.96
C TYR A 136 -2.31 -28.52 -9.14
N LYS A 137 -3.63 -28.47 -8.87
CA LYS A 137 -4.33 -29.55 -8.16
C LYS A 137 -4.23 -30.88 -8.91
N ASN A 138 -4.42 -30.86 -10.23
CA ASN A 138 -4.30 -32.05 -11.06
C ASN A 138 -2.83 -32.45 -11.23
N ALA A 139 -1.93 -31.47 -11.39
CA ALA A 139 -0.50 -31.72 -11.46
C ALA A 139 0.02 -32.44 -10.21
N LEU A 140 -0.42 -32.05 -9.01
CA LEU A 140 -0.10 -32.74 -7.75
C LEU A 140 -0.59 -34.18 -7.76
N GLN A 141 -1.82 -34.44 -8.19
CA GLN A 141 -2.34 -35.82 -8.26
C GLN A 141 -1.48 -36.72 -9.17
N TRP A 142 -1.04 -36.19 -10.31
CA TRP A 142 -0.23 -36.95 -11.26
C TRP A 142 1.23 -37.11 -10.83
N VAL A 143 1.85 -36.11 -10.20
CA VAL A 143 3.21 -36.27 -9.67
C VAL A 143 3.27 -37.24 -8.49
N GLU A 144 2.22 -37.30 -7.66
CA GLU A 144 2.12 -38.32 -6.61
C GLU A 144 2.02 -39.72 -7.22
N LYS A 145 1.29 -39.91 -8.33
CA LYS A 145 1.31 -41.19 -9.06
C LYS A 145 2.69 -41.52 -9.62
N ALA A 146 3.42 -40.54 -10.16
CA ALA A 146 4.79 -40.76 -10.62
C ALA A 146 5.71 -41.21 -9.46
N LEU A 147 5.51 -40.66 -8.26
CA LEU A 147 6.22 -41.07 -7.05
C LEU A 147 5.75 -42.43 -6.51
N LEU A 148 4.52 -42.86 -6.76
CA LEU A 148 4.13 -44.25 -6.46
C LEU A 148 4.88 -45.25 -7.34
N ILE A 149 5.12 -44.91 -8.62
CA ILE A 149 5.90 -45.74 -9.55
C ILE A 149 7.39 -45.73 -9.18
N GLN A 150 7.94 -44.55 -8.86
CA GLN A 150 9.34 -44.40 -8.42
C GLN A 150 9.46 -43.50 -7.17
N PRO A 151 9.34 -44.05 -5.94
CA PRO A 151 9.26 -43.28 -4.69
C PRO A 151 10.42 -42.33 -4.38
N ASN A 152 11.62 -42.65 -4.87
CA ASN A 152 12.83 -41.87 -4.59
C ASN A 152 13.35 -41.10 -5.81
N ASN A 153 12.56 -40.99 -6.89
CA ASN A 153 12.98 -40.26 -8.07
C ASN A 153 13.10 -38.76 -7.78
N LEU A 154 14.33 -38.23 -7.90
CA LEU A 154 14.63 -36.83 -7.62
C LEU A 154 13.91 -35.87 -8.58
N SER A 155 13.75 -36.24 -9.86
CA SER A 155 13.04 -35.43 -10.85
C SER A 155 11.57 -35.28 -10.48
N ALA A 156 10.90 -36.36 -10.05
CA ALA A 156 9.51 -36.28 -9.59
C ALA A 156 9.36 -35.46 -8.30
N LYS A 157 10.28 -35.61 -7.32
CA LYS A 157 10.31 -34.75 -6.12
C LYS A 157 10.51 -33.28 -6.48
N THR A 158 11.38 -33.00 -7.45
CA THR A 158 11.65 -31.63 -7.95
C THR A 158 10.43 -31.05 -8.66
N SER A 159 9.76 -31.82 -9.53
CA SER A 159 8.47 -31.42 -10.13
C SER A 159 7.42 -31.13 -9.06
N ARG A 160 7.29 -32.00 -8.05
CA ARG A 160 6.37 -31.80 -6.92
C ARG A 160 6.68 -30.50 -6.19
N LYS A 161 7.94 -30.19 -5.92
CA LYS A 161 8.36 -28.91 -5.32
C LYS A 161 7.87 -27.71 -6.12
N TYR A 162 8.17 -27.65 -7.42
CA TYR A 162 7.79 -26.50 -8.25
C TYR A 162 6.27 -26.38 -8.43
N ILE A 163 5.55 -27.50 -8.49
CA ILE A 163 4.09 -27.50 -8.46
C ILE A 163 3.59 -26.87 -7.15
N LYS A 164 4.13 -27.26 -5.98
CA LYS A 164 3.75 -26.70 -4.67
C LYS A 164 4.07 -25.20 -4.57
N LEU A 165 5.24 -24.76 -5.04
CA LEU A 165 5.61 -23.34 -5.10
C LEU A 165 4.62 -22.52 -5.94
N GLY A 166 4.31 -23.00 -7.15
CA GLY A 166 3.36 -22.35 -8.05
C GLY A 166 1.94 -22.29 -7.46
N TYR A 167 1.51 -23.38 -6.82
CA TYR A 167 0.18 -23.45 -6.20
C TYR A 167 0.08 -22.58 -4.94
N ALA A 168 1.11 -22.57 -4.10
CA ALA A 168 1.20 -21.67 -2.96
C ALA A 168 1.11 -20.21 -3.41
N ASN A 169 1.82 -19.81 -4.48
CA ASN A 169 1.72 -18.46 -5.03
C ASN A 169 0.29 -18.12 -5.47
N GLN A 170 -0.41 -19.05 -6.13
CA GLN A 170 -1.83 -18.86 -6.47
C GLN A 170 -2.69 -18.65 -5.22
N PHE A 171 -2.50 -19.45 -4.17
CA PHE A 171 -3.20 -19.25 -2.90
C PHE A 171 -2.87 -17.90 -2.24
N VAL A 172 -1.63 -17.41 -2.33
CA VAL A 172 -1.27 -16.06 -1.85
C VAL A 172 -2.05 -14.98 -2.61
N ASN A 173 -2.14 -15.08 -3.94
CA ASN A 173 -2.90 -14.14 -4.77
C ASN A 173 -4.40 -14.18 -4.47
N ASP A 174 -4.93 -15.37 -4.17
CA ASP A 174 -6.31 -15.58 -3.74
C ASP A 174 -6.53 -15.28 -2.25
N GLN A 175 -5.49 -14.83 -1.54
CA GLN A 175 -5.47 -14.49 -0.11
C GLN A 175 -5.79 -15.66 0.83
N LEU A 176 -5.62 -16.90 0.35
CA LEU A 176 -5.72 -18.16 1.09
C LEU A 176 -4.39 -18.50 1.75
N TYR A 177 -3.91 -17.61 2.62
CA TYR A 177 -2.54 -17.64 3.16
C TYR A 177 -2.20 -18.91 3.94
N GLN A 178 -3.16 -19.49 4.66
CA GLN A 178 -2.91 -20.72 5.41
C GLN A 178 -2.60 -21.90 4.49
N LYS A 179 -3.36 -22.07 3.41
CA LYS A 179 -3.10 -23.13 2.41
C LYS A 179 -1.76 -22.94 1.70
N ALA A 180 -1.38 -21.68 1.46
CA ALA A 180 -0.06 -21.37 0.93
C ALA A 180 1.06 -21.75 1.93
N GLU A 181 0.89 -21.43 3.23
CA GLU A 181 1.84 -21.79 4.29
C GLU A 181 2.01 -23.33 4.38
N GLU A 182 0.90 -24.08 4.37
CA GLU A 182 0.90 -25.55 4.41
C GLU A 182 1.68 -26.16 3.23
N LEU A 183 1.35 -25.77 1.99
CA LEU A 183 2.04 -26.29 0.81
C LEU A 183 3.55 -25.98 0.79
N LEU A 184 3.94 -24.79 1.25
CA LEU A 184 5.35 -24.41 1.32
C LEU A 184 6.09 -25.21 2.38
N GLN A 185 5.45 -25.49 3.52
CA GLN A 185 6.05 -26.31 4.58
C GLN A 185 6.25 -27.76 4.14
N GLU A 186 5.33 -28.32 3.36
CA GLU A 186 5.47 -29.69 2.84
C GLU A 186 6.67 -29.89 1.91
N ILE A 187 7.23 -28.82 1.32
CA ILE A 187 8.44 -28.92 0.47
C ILE A 187 9.63 -29.42 1.30
N PHE A 188 9.70 -29.06 2.58
CA PHE A 188 10.80 -29.45 3.46
C PHE A 188 10.83 -30.95 3.80
N ILE A 189 9.79 -31.70 3.46
CA ILE A 189 9.76 -33.17 3.59
C ILE A 189 10.78 -33.79 2.62
N ASP A 190 10.81 -33.32 1.37
CA ASP A 190 11.74 -33.81 0.34
C ASP A 190 13.06 -33.04 0.33
N PHE A 191 13.00 -31.74 0.65
CA PHE A 191 14.13 -30.82 0.55
C PHE A 191 14.28 -30.01 1.84
N PRO A 192 14.88 -30.59 2.89
CA PRO A 192 15.21 -29.84 4.10
C PRO A 192 16.06 -28.62 3.71
N GLU A 193 15.62 -27.42 4.10
CA GLU A 193 16.31 -26.15 3.80
C GLU A 193 16.23 -25.64 2.35
N ASP A 194 15.23 -26.05 1.56
CA ASP A 194 15.00 -25.46 0.23
C ASP A 194 14.87 -23.93 0.27
N LYS A 195 15.76 -23.24 -0.45
CA LYS A 195 15.87 -21.78 -0.43
C LYS A 195 14.63 -21.09 -1.02
N ASP A 196 14.05 -21.64 -2.08
CA ASP A 196 12.88 -21.06 -2.73
C ASP A 196 11.66 -21.12 -1.81
N ALA A 197 11.46 -22.26 -1.13
CA ALA A 197 10.40 -22.44 -0.14
C ALA A 197 10.57 -21.47 1.05
N LEU A 198 11.79 -21.35 1.59
CA LEU A 198 12.08 -20.41 2.68
C LEU A 198 11.84 -18.95 2.27
N LEU A 199 12.25 -18.53 1.07
CA LEU A 199 12.00 -17.18 0.57
C LEU A 199 10.50 -16.90 0.40
N ASN A 200 9.74 -17.85 -0.16
CA ASN A 200 8.29 -17.73 -0.31
C ASN A 200 7.58 -17.68 1.05
N LEU A 201 8.00 -18.48 2.04
CA LEU A 201 7.48 -18.42 3.41
C LEU A 201 7.79 -17.09 4.08
N ALA A 202 9.02 -16.59 3.97
CA ALA A 202 9.39 -15.30 4.54
C ALA A 202 8.51 -14.18 3.95
N ASN A 203 8.33 -14.15 2.63
CA ASN A 203 7.44 -13.18 1.97
C ASN A 203 5.98 -13.33 2.40
N LEU A 204 5.46 -14.55 2.52
CA LEU A 204 4.12 -14.83 3.04
C LEU A 204 3.94 -14.28 4.47
N TYR A 205 4.96 -14.47 5.32
CA TYR A 205 4.96 -13.94 6.68
C TYR A 205 5.03 -12.41 6.72
N LEU A 206 5.74 -11.76 5.79
CA LEU A 206 5.69 -10.30 5.65
C LEU A 206 4.28 -9.83 5.25
N ILE A 207 3.65 -10.45 4.24
CA ILE A 207 2.31 -10.10 3.75
C ILE A 207 1.24 -10.26 4.83
N THR A 208 1.39 -11.29 5.68
CA THR A 208 0.50 -11.59 6.80
C THR A 208 0.89 -10.91 8.11
N LYS A 209 1.93 -10.05 8.09
CA LYS A 209 2.50 -9.36 9.26
C LYS A 209 2.91 -10.28 10.41
N LYS A 210 3.24 -11.55 10.14
CA LYS A 210 3.85 -12.49 11.10
C LYS A 210 5.36 -12.22 11.20
N VAL A 211 5.73 -11.05 11.70
CA VAL A 211 7.12 -10.52 11.65
C VAL A 211 8.12 -11.47 12.28
N ASP A 212 7.84 -12.03 13.46
CA ASP A 212 8.78 -12.93 14.14
C ASP A 212 9.07 -14.19 13.31
N LYS A 213 8.05 -14.77 12.69
CA LYS A 213 8.21 -15.90 11.76
C LYS A 213 9.01 -15.50 10.53
N ALA A 214 8.77 -14.31 9.97
CA ALA A 214 9.55 -13.81 8.83
C ALA A 214 11.04 -13.65 9.20
N LYS A 215 11.35 -13.01 10.34
CA LYS A 215 12.71 -12.83 10.84
C LYS A 215 13.39 -14.19 11.10
N ALA A 216 12.69 -15.16 11.69
CA ALA A 216 13.20 -16.51 11.91
C ALA A 216 13.51 -17.24 10.59
N THR A 217 12.60 -17.15 9.61
CA THR A 217 12.77 -17.77 8.29
C THR A 217 13.96 -17.16 7.53
N TYR A 218 14.13 -15.83 7.57
CA TYR A 218 15.32 -15.20 7.00
C TYR A 218 16.61 -15.61 7.70
N LYS A 219 16.61 -15.82 9.02
CA LYS A 219 17.80 -16.33 9.72
C LYS A 219 18.16 -17.74 9.25
N GLN A 220 17.17 -18.60 9.00
CA GLN A 220 17.39 -19.94 8.46
C GLN A 220 18.01 -19.90 7.05
N LEU A 221 17.65 -18.91 6.23
CA LEU A 221 18.26 -18.71 4.91
C LEU A 221 19.75 -18.34 4.96
N ALA A 222 20.27 -17.83 6.07
CA ALA A 222 21.60 -17.21 6.15
C ALA A 222 22.77 -18.21 6.19
N VAL A 223 22.85 -19.11 5.21
CA VAL A 223 23.83 -20.22 5.17
C VAL A 223 25.18 -19.80 4.56
N THR A 224 25.17 -18.99 3.50
CA THR A 224 26.40 -18.44 2.88
C THR A 224 26.57 -16.96 3.18
N PRO A 225 27.76 -16.36 2.94
CA PRO A 225 27.95 -14.91 3.07
C PRO A 225 26.96 -14.07 2.24
N LYS A 226 26.65 -14.52 1.00
CA LYS A 226 25.64 -13.87 0.15
C LYS A 226 24.23 -14.01 0.74
N ASP A 227 23.88 -15.20 1.21
CA ASP A 227 22.57 -15.43 1.83
C ASP A 227 22.40 -14.63 3.13
N SER A 228 23.48 -14.45 3.90
CA SER A 228 23.49 -13.61 5.10
C SER A 228 23.10 -12.16 4.77
N ILE A 229 23.57 -11.62 3.65
CA ILE A 229 23.21 -10.26 3.21
C ILE A 229 21.76 -10.19 2.75
N ASN A 230 21.30 -11.17 1.96
CA ASN A 230 19.90 -11.29 1.55
C ASN A 230 18.95 -11.38 2.76
N SER A 231 19.33 -12.19 3.75
CA SER A 231 18.65 -12.32 5.03
C SER A 231 18.55 -10.97 5.75
N LEU A 232 19.66 -10.24 5.90
CA LEU A 232 19.65 -8.91 6.54
C LEU A 232 18.74 -7.92 5.79
N ASN A 233 18.74 -7.95 4.45
CA ASN A 233 17.84 -7.10 3.65
C ASN A 233 16.36 -7.42 3.90
N GLY A 234 16.02 -8.71 4.06
CA GLY A 234 14.68 -9.17 4.42
C GLY A 234 14.28 -8.84 5.85
N ILE A 235 15.17 -9.03 6.82
CA ILE A 235 14.93 -8.70 8.23
C ILE A 235 14.77 -7.19 8.42
N ALA A 236 15.53 -6.35 7.69
CA ALA A 236 15.34 -4.90 7.70
C ALA A 236 13.95 -4.50 7.21
N LEU A 237 13.42 -5.15 6.17
CA LEU A 237 12.03 -4.95 5.73
C LEU A 237 11.03 -5.43 6.79
N ALA A 238 11.26 -6.60 7.39
CA ALA A 238 10.42 -7.15 8.45
C ALA A 238 10.32 -6.17 9.64
N ALA A 239 11.44 -5.59 10.06
CA ALA A 239 11.50 -4.59 11.13
C ALA A 239 10.72 -3.30 10.77
N HIS A 240 10.74 -2.86 9.50
CA HIS A 240 9.92 -1.73 9.06
C HIS A 240 8.42 -2.05 9.07
N ILE A 241 8.03 -3.26 8.63
CA ILE A 241 6.62 -3.71 8.68
C ILE A 241 6.11 -3.80 10.12
N ASP A 242 7.00 -4.13 11.06
CA ASP A 242 6.80 -4.11 12.51
C ASP A 242 6.84 -2.70 13.12
N GLU A 243 6.96 -1.67 12.28
CA GLU A 243 7.03 -0.25 12.67
C GLU A 243 8.27 0.11 13.52
N ASN A 244 9.29 -0.74 13.51
CA ASN A 244 10.58 -0.51 14.17
C ASN A 244 11.65 -0.02 13.17
N ASP A 245 11.45 1.20 12.68
CA ASP A 245 12.33 1.82 11.68
C ASP A 245 13.79 1.95 12.17
N LYS A 246 14.01 2.18 13.47
CA LYS A 246 15.36 2.28 14.05
C LYS A 246 16.12 0.96 13.91
N GLU A 247 15.47 -0.16 14.21
CA GLU A 247 16.05 -1.49 14.02
C GLU A 247 16.30 -1.78 12.53
N ALA A 248 15.34 -1.43 11.66
CA ALA A 248 15.48 -1.59 10.21
C ALA A 248 16.75 -0.90 9.67
N LEU A 249 17.02 0.34 10.11
CA LEU A 249 18.22 1.07 9.70
C LEU A 249 19.50 0.46 10.28
N LYS A 250 19.49 0.00 11.53
CA LYS A 250 20.64 -0.68 12.14
C LYS A 250 21.02 -1.94 11.36
N ILE A 251 20.03 -2.79 11.06
CA ILE A 251 20.21 -4.02 10.28
C ILE A 251 20.70 -3.70 8.87
N SER A 252 20.07 -2.75 8.20
CA SER A 252 20.45 -2.41 6.83
C SER A 252 21.84 -1.78 6.74
N SER A 253 22.29 -1.04 7.76
CA SER A 253 23.66 -0.55 7.85
C SER A 253 24.68 -1.70 7.96
N SER A 254 24.33 -2.76 8.70
CA SER A 254 25.15 -3.97 8.78
C SER A 254 25.23 -4.71 7.43
N ALA A 255 24.12 -4.78 6.70
CA ALA A 255 24.09 -5.39 5.36
C ALA A 255 25.02 -4.64 4.38
N ILE A 256 25.02 -3.30 4.42
CA ILE A 256 25.93 -2.47 3.63
C ILE A 256 27.40 -2.76 3.94
N ALA A 257 27.77 -2.83 5.22
CA ALA A 257 29.15 -3.12 5.59
C ALA A 257 29.63 -4.47 5.05
N LYS A 258 28.74 -5.48 4.99
CA LYS A 258 29.05 -6.81 4.45
C LYS A 258 29.12 -6.84 2.92
N VAL A 259 28.22 -6.15 2.21
CA VAL A 259 28.13 -6.24 0.75
C VAL A 259 29.30 -5.58 0.02
N LEU A 260 30.00 -4.65 0.68
CA LEU A 260 31.20 -4.00 0.12
C LEU A 260 32.33 -4.99 -0.22
N HIS A 261 32.35 -6.16 0.43
CA HIS A 261 33.36 -7.20 0.23
C HIS A 261 32.91 -8.35 -0.69
N ILE A 262 31.73 -8.24 -1.32
CA ILE A 262 31.18 -9.26 -2.20
C ILE A 262 31.21 -8.78 -3.65
N ASN A 263 31.71 -9.61 -4.56
CA ASN A 263 31.67 -9.35 -5.99
C ASN A 263 30.34 -9.85 -6.61
N ASP A 264 29.25 -9.11 -6.34
CA ASP A 264 27.91 -9.41 -6.82
C ASP A 264 27.12 -8.10 -6.98
N GLU A 265 26.99 -7.61 -8.21
CA GLU A 265 26.39 -6.30 -8.48
C GLU A 265 24.88 -6.27 -8.17
N GLU A 266 24.14 -7.34 -8.46
CA GLU A 266 22.70 -7.40 -8.15
C GLU A 266 22.46 -7.34 -6.64
N LEU A 267 23.24 -8.12 -5.87
CA LEU A 267 23.15 -8.09 -4.41
C LEU A 267 23.53 -6.72 -3.84
N LYS A 268 24.55 -6.04 -4.41
CA LYS A 268 24.90 -4.66 -4.04
C LYS A 268 23.75 -3.71 -4.29
N GLU A 269 23.15 -3.72 -5.49
CA GLU A 269 22.02 -2.85 -5.84
C GLU A 269 20.84 -3.05 -4.86
N ARG A 270 20.42 -4.30 -4.61
CA ARG A 270 19.33 -4.62 -3.66
C ARG A 270 19.64 -4.17 -2.23
N THR A 271 20.89 -4.27 -1.81
CA THR A 271 21.33 -3.84 -0.47
C THR A 271 21.36 -2.31 -0.35
N TYR A 272 21.80 -1.60 -1.40
CA TYR A 272 21.74 -0.15 -1.45
C TYR A 272 20.31 0.37 -1.44
N ASP A 273 19.41 -0.26 -2.20
CA ASP A 273 17.99 0.06 -2.20
C ASP A 273 17.40 -0.03 -0.78
N ARG A 274 17.53 -1.20 -0.13
CA ARG A 274 17.03 -1.40 1.25
C ARG A 274 17.60 -0.37 2.24
N TYR A 275 18.89 -0.05 2.14
CA TYR A 275 19.53 0.91 3.03
C TYR A 275 19.00 2.33 2.84
N VAL A 276 18.85 2.78 1.59
CA VAL A 276 18.28 4.10 1.34
C VAL A 276 16.82 4.15 1.76
N GLN A 277 16.03 3.09 1.54
CA GLN A 277 14.67 3.00 2.09
C GLN A 277 14.68 3.14 3.61
N ALA A 278 15.58 2.46 4.32
CA ALA A 278 15.71 2.58 5.77
C ALA A 278 16.12 3.99 6.23
N LEU A 279 16.95 4.71 5.47
CA LEU A 279 17.23 6.13 5.73
C LEU A 279 15.96 6.99 5.59
N ILE A 280 15.15 6.74 4.54
CA ILE A 280 13.88 7.46 4.31
C ILE A 280 12.87 7.18 5.42
N TRP A 281 12.69 5.91 5.81
CA TRP A 281 11.80 5.51 6.92
C TRP A 281 12.18 6.20 8.23
N ASN A 282 13.49 6.33 8.49
CA ASN A 282 14.02 7.06 9.66
C ASN A 282 14.05 8.60 9.49
N ARG A 283 13.43 9.14 8.43
CA ARG A 283 13.43 10.58 8.11
C ARG A 283 14.81 11.21 7.96
N LYS A 284 15.84 10.40 7.68
CA LYS A 284 17.20 10.88 7.36
C LYS A 284 17.27 11.34 5.89
N PHE A 285 16.37 12.25 5.51
CA PHE A 285 16.12 12.64 4.12
C PHE A 285 17.34 13.25 3.43
N ILE A 286 18.16 14.02 4.17
CA ILE A 286 19.40 14.60 3.63
C ILE A 286 20.39 13.51 3.28
N SER A 287 20.60 12.55 4.19
CA SER A 287 21.49 11.41 3.96
C SER A 287 20.97 10.51 2.82
N ALA A 288 19.66 10.25 2.80
CA ALA A 288 19.03 9.48 1.72
C ALA A 288 19.23 10.17 0.36
N LYS A 289 18.95 11.48 0.27
CA LYS A 289 19.15 12.24 -0.97
C LYS A 289 20.60 12.18 -1.44
N LYS A 290 21.57 12.48 -0.58
CA LYS A 290 23.00 12.40 -0.93
C LYS A 290 23.38 11.02 -1.45
N ARG A 291 22.85 9.95 -0.83
CA ARG A 291 23.13 8.58 -1.26
C ARG A 291 22.49 8.27 -2.62
N ILE A 292 21.26 8.70 -2.85
CA ILE A 292 20.56 8.56 -4.14
C ILE A 292 21.34 9.30 -5.24
N ASP A 293 21.71 10.56 -5.02
CA ASP A 293 22.44 11.38 -5.99
C ASP A 293 23.78 10.72 -6.34
N SER A 294 24.49 10.17 -5.35
CA SER A 294 25.72 9.39 -5.57
C SER A 294 25.50 8.12 -6.39
N LEU A 295 24.42 7.37 -6.11
CA LEU A 295 24.11 6.13 -6.81
C LEU A 295 23.68 6.39 -8.26
N GLU A 296 22.88 7.43 -8.50
CA GLU A 296 22.44 7.81 -9.85
C GLU A 296 23.62 8.21 -10.74
N ASN A 297 24.63 8.89 -10.19
CA ASN A 297 25.85 9.24 -10.91
C ASN A 297 26.66 8.00 -11.33
N THR A 298 26.71 6.97 -10.48
CA THR A 298 27.47 5.74 -10.76
C THR A 298 26.68 4.71 -11.57
N MET A 299 25.35 4.72 -11.46
CA MET A 299 24.43 3.73 -12.01
C MET A 299 23.20 4.44 -12.63
N PRO A 300 23.38 5.15 -13.75
CA PRO A 300 22.29 5.93 -14.34
C PRO A 300 21.18 5.02 -14.88
N ASN A 301 19.95 5.56 -14.93
CA ASN A 301 18.78 4.92 -15.53
C ASN A 301 18.37 3.57 -14.91
N ARG A 302 18.53 3.40 -13.59
CA ARG A 302 18.03 2.24 -12.85
C ARG A 302 16.66 2.50 -12.24
N ASN A 303 15.70 1.59 -12.47
CA ASN A 303 14.33 1.74 -11.99
C ASN A 303 14.24 1.81 -10.46
N TRP A 304 15.03 1.03 -9.72
CA TRP A 304 15.03 1.08 -8.25
C TRP A 304 15.53 2.43 -7.70
N ILE A 305 16.45 3.11 -8.40
CA ILE A 305 16.88 4.48 -8.02
C ILE A 305 15.73 5.47 -8.23
N TYR A 306 15.01 5.39 -9.34
CA TYR A 306 13.81 6.20 -9.54
C TYR A 306 12.74 5.90 -8.48
N ALA A 307 12.60 4.65 -8.04
CA ALA A 307 11.67 4.29 -6.97
C ALA A 307 12.09 4.91 -5.62
N LEU A 308 13.38 4.95 -5.30
CA LEU A 308 13.92 5.66 -4.14
C LEU A 308 13.66 7.18 -4.21
N LYS A 309 13.89 7.79 -5.37
CA LYS A 309 13.60 9.22 -5.62
C LYS A 309 12.12 9.52 -5.42
N ALA A 310 11.26 8.66 -5.96
CA ALA A 310 9.82 8.80 -5.82
C ALA A 310 9.37 8.62 -4.35
N THR A 311 9.90 7.63 -3.65
CA THR A 311 9.64 7.39 -2.23
C THR A 311 10.07 8.59 -1.38
N LEU A 312 11.28 9.12 -1.62
CA LEU A 312 11.78 10.33 -0.95
C LEU A 312 10.86 11.53 -1.22
N GLY A 313 10.39 11.69 -2.45
CA GLY A 313 9.44 12.74 -2.83
C GLY A 313 8.15 12.65 -2.00
N LEU A 314 7.54 11.47 -1.90
CA LEU A 314 6.32 11.27 -1.12
C LEU A 314 6.53 11.59 0.37
N TYR A 315 7.61 11.08 0.97
CA TYR A 315 7.92 11.30 2.37
C TYR A 315 8.25 12.77 2.70
N THR A 316 8.75 13.54 1.73
CA THR A 316 9.08 14.96 1.88
C THR A 316 7.99 15.91 1.40
N GLY A 317 6.82 15.37 1.00
CA GLY A 317 5.67 16.13 0.51
C GLY A 317 5.82 16.69 -0.90
N ASN A 318 6.82 16.24 -1.67
CA ASN A 318 7.02 16.58 -3.07
C ASN A 318 6.46 15.48 -3.99
N SER A 319 5.14 15.36 -4.04
CA SER A 319 4.49 14.32 -4.82
C SER A 319 4.56 14.55 -6.34
N LYS A 320 4.72 15.79 -6.83
CA LYS A 320 5.06 16.06 -8.26
C LYS A 320 6.36 15.37 -8.69
N TYR A 321 7.42 15.56 -7.93
CA TYR A 321 8.70 14.87 -8.15
C TYR A 321 8.54 13.35 -8.12
N SER A 322 7.63 12.84 -7.29
CA SER A 322 7.36 11.41 -7.22
C SER A 322 6.68 10.89 -8.50
N VAL A 323 5.67 11.61 -9.00
CA VAL A 323 5.01 11.28 -10.28
C VAL A 323 6.00 11.28 -11.44
N GLU A 324 6.91 12.25 -11.49
CA GLU A 324 7.95 12.32 -12.53
C GLU A 324 8.87 11.10 -12.52
N ASN A 325 9.34 10.66 -11.35
CA ASN A 325 10.22 9.50 -11.26
C ASN A 325 9.48 8.19 -11.55
N TYR A 326 8.21 8.04 -11.14
CA TYR A 326 7.41 6.87 -11.54
C TYR A 326 7.14 6.85 -13.05
N ASN A 327 7.00 8.02 -13.70
CA ASN A 327 6.90 8.05 -15.17
C ASN A 327 8.16 7.48 -15.83
N LYS A 328 9.36 7.78 -15.30
CA LYS A 328 10.61 7.21 -15.82
C LYS A 328 10.66 5.69 -15.68
N ILE A 329 10.21 5.15 -14.55
CA ILE A 329 10.06 3.70 -14.36
C ILE A 329 9.14 3.13 -15.44
N LEU A 330 7.98 3.75 -15.67
CA LEU A 330 7.00 3.28 -16.64
C LEU A 330 7.44 3.44 -18.10
N THR A 331 8.37 4.36 -18.39
CA THR A 331 9.04 4.44 -19.70
C THR A 331 9.97 3.24 -19.92
N ASN A 332 10.68 2.81 -18.88
CA ASN A 332 11.60 1.66 -18.94
C ASN A 332 10.86 0.31 -18.86
N ASP A 333 9.80 0.24 -18.07
CA ASP A 333 8.96 -0.94 -17.87
C ASP A 333 7.50 -0.52 -17.63
N SER A 334 6.69 -0.60 -18.69
CA SER A 334 5.28 -0.21 -18.65
C SER A 334 4.42 -1.11 -17.75
N THR A 335 4.89 -2.32 -17.45
CA THR A 335 4.19 -3.30 -16.63
C THR A 335 4.58 -3.22 -15.15
N SER A 336 5.58 -2.41 -14.80
CA SER A 336 6.12 -2.28 -13.45
C SER A 336 5.04 -2.08 -12.40
N PHE A 337 5.01 -2.96 -11.39
CA PHE A 337 4.13 -2.84 -10.23
C PHE A 337 4.36 -1.52 -9.49
N ASP A 338 5.60 -1.24 -9.11
CA ASP A 338 5.98 -0.01 -8.40
C ASP A 338 5.73 1.23 -9.26
N GLY A 339 5.98 1.14 -10.57
CA GLY A 339 5.65 2.19 -11.53
C GLY A 339 4.16 2.54 -11.53
N ASN A 340 3.28 1.53 -11.64
CA ASN A 340 1.83 1.74 -11.74
C ASN A 340 1.19 2.12 -10.39
N LEU A 341 1.33 1.27 -9.37
CA LEU A 341 0.71 1.52 -8.06
C LEU A 341 1.39 2.66 -7.30
N GLY A 342 2.72 2.79 -7.41
CA GLY A 342 3.45 3.92 -6.84
C GLY A 342 3.00 5.25 -7.44
N LYS A 343 2.80 5.31 -8.77
CA LYS A 343 2.23 6.50 -9.43
C LYS A 343 0.80 6.77 -9.00
N ALA A 344 -0.03 5.75 -8.81
CA ALA A 344 -1.38 5.93 -8.27
C ALA A 344 -1.36 6.64 -6.90
N ASN A 345 -0.49 6.18 -5.99
CA ASN A 345 -0.28 6.81 -4.68
C ASN A 345 0.24 8.26 -4.80
N ALA A 346 1.19 8.52 -5.72
CA ALA A 346 1.73 9.86 -5.94
C ALA A 346 0.71 10.84 -6.54
N LEU A 347 -0.12 10.38 -7.49
CA LEU A 347 -1.22 11.17 -8.04
C LEU A 347 -2.27 11.49 -6.99
N PHE A 348 -2.58 10.53 -6.10
CA PHE A 348 -3.46 10.78 -4.97
C PHE A 348 -2.88 11.85 -4.02
N ALA A 349 -1.59 11.80 -3.71
CA ALA A 349 -0.91 12.82 -2.91
C ALA A 349 -0.85 14.20 -3.61
N GLU A 350 -0.81 14.24 -4.94
CA GLU A 350 -0.99 15.46 -5.75
C GLU A 350 -2.46 15.90 -5.90
N ASP A 351 -3.40 15.24 -5.20
CA ASP A 351 -4.84 15.55 -5.26
C ASP A 351 -5.48 15.31 -6.64
N ARG A 352 -4.86 14.46 -7.47
CA ARG A 352 -5.35 14.03 -8.79
C ARG A 352 -6.06 12.68 -8.70
N ILE A 353 -7.27 12.69 -8.14
CA ILE A 353 -8.00 11.47 -7.77
C ILE A 353 -8.39 10.59 -8.96
N LEU A 354 -8.94 11.15 -10.04
CA LEU A 354 -9.33 10.36 -11.23
C LEU A 354 -8.12 9.66 -11.88
N PRO A 355 -6.99 10.35 -12.16
CA PRO A 355 -5.77 9.68 -12.59
C PRO A 355 -5.28 8.58 -11.64
N ALA A 356 -5.41 8.78 -10.32
CA ALA A 356 -5.04 7.76 -9.33
C ALA A 356 -5.90 6.49 -9.44
N TYR A 357 -7.22 6.63 -9.66
CA TYR A 357 -8.10 5.48 -9.96
C TYR A 357 -7.63 4.71 -11.19
N HIS A 358 -7.34 5.42 -12.29
CA HIS A 358 -6.92 4.78 -13.54
C HIS A 358 -5.60 4.02 -13.40
N MET A 359 -4.60 4.56 -12.71
CA MET A 359 -3.33 3.87 -12.47
C MET A 359 -3.48 2.66 -11.55
N ALA A 360 -4.32 2.76 -10.51
CA ALA A 360 -4.61 1.60 -9.66
C ALA A 360 -5.34 0.50 -10.45
N ASN A 361 -6.26 0.86 -11.35
CA ASN A 361 -6.94 -0.10 -12.22
C ASN A 361 -6.00 -0.70 -13.27
N GLN A 362 -5.10 0.09 -13.86
CA GLN A 362 -4.05 -0.41 -14.76
C GLN A 362 -3.10 -1.37 -14.03
N THR A 363 -2.83 -1.15 -12.75
CA THR A 363 -2.09 -2.14 -11.95
C THR A 363 -2.81 -3.50 -11.96
N LEU A 364 -4.14 -3.51 -11.84
CA LEU A 364 -4.94 -4.74 -11.84
C LEU A 364 -5.03 -5.43 -13.21
N THR A 365 -4.78 -4.72 -14.32
CA THR A 365 -4.73 -5.36 -15.64
C THR A 365 -3.49 -6.24 -15.80
N TYR A 366 -2.36 -5.86 -15.20
CA TYR A 366 -1.14 -6.65 -15.18
C TYR A 366 -1.10 -7.64 -14.00
N TYR A 367 -1.53 -7.20 -12.82
CA TYR A 367 -1.49 -7.97 -11.57
C TYR A 367 -2.91 -8.25 -11.07
N LYS A 368 -3.53 -9.29 -11.65
CA LYS A 368 -4.89 -9.70 -11.30
C LYS A 368 -4.99 -9.98 -9.80
N ASN A 369 -6.08 -9.52 -9.18
CA ASN A 369 -6.38 -9.71 -7.77
C ASN A 369 -5.38 -9.12 -6.75
N GLN A 370 -4.43 -8.27 -7.18
CA GLN A 370 -3.44 -7.69 -6.28
C GLN A 370 -4.11 -6.90 -5.14
N LYS A 371 -3.77 -7.28 -3.89
CA LYS A 371 -4.43 -6.82 -2.66
C LYS A 371 -4.32 -5.31 -2.43
N ASP A 372 -3.15 -4.73 -2.61
CA ASP A 372 -2.87 -3.32 -2.33
C ASP A 372 -3.56 -2.39 -3.33
N ALA A 373 -3.58 -2.76 -4.61
CA ALA A 373 -4.30 -2.02 -5.65
C ALA A 373 -5.81 -2.05 -5.39
N LYS A 374 -6.37 -3.23 -5.04
CA LYS A 374 -7.78 -3.35 -4.61
C LYS A 374 -8.07 -2.52 -3.35
N GLY A 375 -7.21 -2.60 -2.34
CA GLY A 375 -7.33 -1.84 -1.10
C GLY A 375 -7.23 -0.32 -1.34
N PHE A 376 -6.39 0.11 -2.28
CA PHE A 376 -6.28 1.51 -2.69
C PHE A 376 -7.55 1.99 -3.38
N ILE A 377 -8.12 1.23 -4.32
CA ILE A 377 -9.40 1.56 -4.95
C ILE A 377 -10.54 1.59 -3.91
N GLU A 378 -10.57 0.63 -2.98
CA GLU A 378 -11.54 0.63 -1.88
C GLU A 378 -11.41 1.88 -1.01
N LYS A 379 -10.19 2.30 -0.65
CA LYS A 379 -9.93 3.55 0.06
C LYS A 379 -10.48 4.75 -0.71
N LEU A 380 -10.22 4.85 -2.02
CA LEU A 380 -10.76 5.92 -2.86
C LEU A 380 -12.30 5.91 -2.89
N ASN A 381 -12.91 4.72 -2.93
CA ASN A 381 -14.36 4.56 -2.91
C ASN A 381 -14.94 5.05 -1.58
N LEU A 382 -14.38 4.63 -0.44
CA LEU A 382 -14.84 5.04 0.89
C LEU A 382 -14.76 6.56 1.08
N MET A 383 -13.73 7.24 0.56
CA MET A 383 -13.60 8.71 0.62
C MET A 383 -14.66 9.49 -0.17
N HIS A 384 -15.36 8.82 -1.10
CA HIS A 384 -16.32 9.43 -2.00
C HIS A 384 -17.70 8.75 -1.96
N THR A 385 -17.92 7.90 -0.96
CA THR A 385 -19.22 7.29 -0.70
C THR A 385 -20.06 8.26 0.14
N PRO A 386 -21.34 8.48 -0.18
CA PRO A 386 -22.22 9.31 0.63
C PRO A 386 -22.27 8.88 2.10
N THR A 387 -22.28 9.86 2.99
CA THR A 387 -22.24 9.63 4.44
C THR A 387 -23.37 10.35 5.15
N ILE A 388 -23.86 9.73 6.22
CA ILE A 388 -24.60 10.39 7.28
C ILE A 388 -23.76 10.34 8.56
N GLU A 389 -23.65 11.47 9.24
CA GLU A 389 -22.97 11.61 10.51
C GLU A 389 -23.94 12.23 11.52
N GLU A 390 -24.04 11.61 12.69
CA GLU A 390 -24.79 12.12 13.83
C GLU A 390 -23.81 12.47 14.95
N HIS A 391 -23.84 13.72 15.42
CA HIS A 391 -23.04 14.19 16.54
C HIS A 391 -23.98 14.68 17.64
N ALA A 392 -23.98 13.99 18.78
CA ALA A 392 -24.72 14.41 19.97
C ALA A 392 -23.77 14.68 21.13
N ALA A 393 -24.07 15.71 21.93
CA ALA A 393 -23.26 16.08 23.08
C ALA A 393 -24.11 16.73 24.20
N TYR A 394 -23.63 16.56 25.42
CA TYR A 394 -24.10 17.24 26.61
C TYR A 394 -22.98 18.13 27.16
N THR A 395 -23.31 19.37 27.48
CA THR A 395 -22.37 20.36 28.02
C THR A 395 -22.89 20.94 29.33
N PHE A 396 -21.98 21.20 30.28
CA PHE A 396 -22.28 21.95 31.48
C PHE A 396 -21.09 22.83 31.89
N ASP A 397 -21.37 23.94 32.55
CA ASP A 397 -20.35 24.88 33.03
C ASP A 397 -20.54 25.26 34.50
N ASN A 398 -19.54 25.94 35.08
CA ASN A 398 -19.61 26.44 36.46
C ASN A 398 -20.57 27.65 36.62
N GLY A 399 -21.01 28.26 35.51
CA GLY A 399 -22.06 29.28 35.46
C GLY A 399 -23.47 28.71 35.55
N LYS A 400 -23.62 27.41 35.82
CA LYS A 400 -24.89 26.69 35.96
C LYS A 400 -25.69 26.61 34.65
N ASN A 401 -25.02 26.81 33.51
CA ASN A 401 -25.61 26.52 32.21
C ASN A 401 -25.42 25.06 31.86
N VAL A 402 -26.47 24.46 31.31
CA VAL A 402 -26.44 23.13 30.71
C VAL A 402 -26.99 23.21 29.29
N ALA A 403 -26.52 22.34 28.40
CA ALA A 403 -27.07 22.24 27.06
C ALA A 403 -26.97 20.83 26.48
N TYR A 404 -27.96 20.50 25.65
CA TYR A 404 -27.96 19.35 24.77
C TYR A 404 -27.83 19.83 23.33
N PHE A 405 -27.01 19.13 22.57
CA PHE A 405 -26.69 19.43 21.19
C PHE A 405 -26.81 18.18 20.33
N THR A 406 -27.42 18.31 19.17
CA THR A 406 -27.41 17.29 18.11
C THR A 406 -27.12 17.95 16.76
N ASN A 407 -26.30 17.31 15.94
CA ASN A 407 -26.04 17.71 14.56
C ASN A 407 -26.07 16.49 13.66
N THR A 408 -27.08 16.42 12.80
CA THR A 408 -27.18 15.43 11.72
C THR A 408 -26.64 16.05 10.45
N THR A 409 -25.60 15.46 9.87
CA THR A 409 -25.00 15.92 8.60
C THR A 409 -25.00 14.81 7.56
N VAL A 410 -25.58 15.10 6.39
CA VAL A 410 -25.54 14.27 5.20
C VAL A 410 -24.54 14.88 4.21
N GLU A 411 -23.55 14.12 3.78
CA GLU A 411 -22.60 14.52 2.73
C GLU A 411 -22.81 13.63 1.49
N VAL A 412 -22.96 14.27 0.32
CA VAL A 412 -23.18 13.59 -0.95
C VAL A 412 -22.12 14.03 -1.98
N PRO A 413 -21.09 13.20 -2.22
CA PRO A 413 -20.13 13.43 -3.30
C PRO A 413 -20.71 13.02 -4.67
N PHE A 414 -20.89 13.99 -5.56
CA PHE A 414 -21.35 13.75 -6.94
C PHE A 414 -20.19 13.48 -7.90
N SER A 415 -18.99 13.95 -7.59
CA SER A 415 -17.76 13.66 -8.32
C SER A 415 -16.54 13.73 -7.38
N THR A 416 -15.34 13.48 -7.91
CA THR A 416 -14.09 13.69 -7.16
C THR A 416 -13.81 15.18 -6.87
N LYS A 417 -14.53 16.10 -7.53
CA LYS A 417 -14.36 17.55 -7.38
C LYS A 417 -15.52 18.23 -6.65
N PHE A 418 -16.73 17.69 -6.77
CA PHE A 418 -17.94 18.32 -6.27
C PHE A 418 -18.67 17.44 -5.26
N ARG A 419 -19.00 18.04 -4.12
CA ARG A 419 -19.79 17.44 -3.04
C ARG A 419 -20.75 18.47 -2.47
N THR A 420 -21.87 17.99 -1.96
CA THR A 420 -22.82 18.81 -1.23
C THR A 420 -22.98 18.29 0.19
N THR A 421 -23.40 19.16 1.10
CA THR A 421 -23.74 18.80 2.47
C THR A 421 -25.08 19.40 2.84
N LEU A 422 -25.86 18.66 3.62
CA LEU A 422 -27.04 19.17 4.32
C LEU A 422 -26.86 18.86 5.80
N SER A 423 -26.93 19.88 6.65
CA SER A 423 -26.77 19.72 8.09
C SER A 423 -27.97 20.32 8.82
N TYR A 424 -28.42 19.62 9.86
CA TYR A 424 -29.43 20.10 10.79
C TYR A 424 -28.86 20.08 12.21
N PHE A 425 -28.80 21.26 12.81
CA PHE A 425 -28.36 21.44 14.18
C PHE A 425 -29.55 21.76 15.06
N TYR A 426 -29.63 21.07 16.19
CA TYR A 426 -30.55 21.38 17.25
C TYR A 426 -29.77 21.56 18.54
N ARG A 427 -30.06 22.65 19.25
CA ARG A 427 -29.50 22.93 20.57
C ARG A 427 -30.62 23.38 21.51
N THR A 428 -30.62 22.85 22.71
CA THR A 428 -31.40 23.39 23.83
C THR A 428 -30.43 23.73 24.96
N THR A 429 -30.56 24.90 25.54
CA THR A 429 -29.71 25.37 26.63
C THR A 429 -30.55 26.03 27.70
N GLU A 430 -30.17 25.84 28.95
CA GLU A 430 -30.83 26.44 30.09
C GLU A 430 -29.81 26.85 31.16
N ASN A 431 -30.13 27.89 31.91
CA ASN A 431 -29.47 28.19 33.16
C ASN A 431 -30.32 27.65 34.33
N THR A 432 -29.73 26.74 35.10
CA THR A 432 -30.45 26.03 36.18
C THR A 432 -30.75 26.88 37.42
N VAL A 433 -30.25 28.13 37.47
CA VAL A 433 -30.52 29.08 38.56
C VAL A 433 -31.51 30.16 38.13
N THR A 434 -31.31 30.79 36.97
CA THR A 434 -32.20 31.85 36.48
C THR A 434 -33.45 31.33 35.78
N ASN A 435 -33.48 30.03 35.43
CA ASN A 435 -34.50 29.38 34.60
C ASN A 435 -34.62 29.97 33.18
N ASN A 436 -33.60 30.71 32.71
CA ASN A 436 -33.55 31.18 31.34
C ASN A 436 -33.31 29.99 30.41
N GLN A 437 -34.15 29.86 29.37
CA GLN A 437 -34.09 28.75 28.42
C GLN A 437 -34.12 29.26 26.98
N ALA A 438 -33.32 28.62 26.13
CA ALA A 438 -33.33 28.89 24.70
C ALA A 438 -33.17 27.60 23.87
N LYS A 439 -33.81 27.61 22.70
CA LYS A 439 -33.72 26.55 21.68
C LYS A 439 -33.24 27.15 20.37
N SER A 440 -32.33 26.48 19.69
CA SER A 440 -31.82 26.89 18.37
C SER A 440 -31.96 25.73 17.38
N HIS A 441 -32.46 26.05 16.20
CA HIS A 441 -32.57 25.19 15.04
C HIS A 441 -31.79 25.81 13.90
N VAL A 442 -30.74 25.15 13.42
CA VAL A 442 -29.94 25.63 12.29
C VAL A 442 -30.02 24.64 11.15
N VAL A 443 -30.45 25.11 9.98
CA VAL A 443 -30.43 24.32 8.73
C VAL A 443 -29.36 24.91 7.84
N LEU A 444 -28.39 24.10 7.43
CA LEU A 444 -27.28 24.51 6.58
C LEU A 444 -27.22 23.65 5.31
N ALA A 445 -27.05 24.29 4.17
CA ALA A 445 -26.73 23.67 2.90
C ALA A 445 -25.31 24.10 2.48
N GLY A 446 -24.47 23.14 2.10
CA GLY A 446 -23.08 23.37 1.73
C GLY A 446 -22.74 22.85 0.34
N LEU A 447 -21.86 23.57 -0.33
CA LEU A 447 -21.23 23.23 -1.60
C LEU A 447 -19.72 23.22 -1.40
N HIS A 448 -19.06 22.09 -1.68
CA HIS A 448 -17.60 22.04 -1.73
C HIS A 448 -17.14 21.69 -3.13
N TYR A 449 -16.31 22.56 -3.72
CA TYR A 449 -15.84 22.44 -5.09
C TYR A 449 -14.32 22.58 -5.18
N LYS A 450 -13.65 21.60 -5.76
CA LYS A 450 -12.22 21.66 -6.07
C LYS A 450 -11.99 22.47 -7.34
N LEU A 451 -11.50 23.69 -7.17
CA LEU A 451 -11.13 24.59 -8.26
C LEU A 451 -9.90 24.04 -9.01
N LEU A 452 -8.88 23.65 -8.26
CA LEU A 452 -7.60 23.11 -8.73
C LEU A 452 -7.13 22.01 -7.77
N PRO A 453 -6.18 21.14 -8.15
CA PRO A 453 -5.57 20.21 -7.19
C PRO A 453 -5.05 20.97 -5.97
N LYS A 454 -5.38 20.47 -4.77
CA LYS A 454 -5.01 21.10 -3.48
C LYS A 454 -5.63 22.49 -3.22
N THR A 455 -6.68 22.85 -3.96
CA THR A 455 -7.46 24.09 -3.78
C THR A 455 -8.95 23.76 -3.71
N LEU A 456 -9.55 23.98 -2.55
CA LEU A 456 -10.96 23.69 -2.28
C LEU A 456 -11.69 24.98 -1.87
N LEU A 457 -12.77 25.29 -2.57
CA LEU A 457 -13.73 26.29 -2.13
C LEU A 457 -14.88 25.60 -1.42
N LYS A 458 -15.17 26.05 -0.20
CA LYS A 458 -16.30 25.61 0.63
C LYS A 458 -17.22 26.80 0.83
N THR A 459 -18.49 26.62 0.50
CA THR A 459 -19.55 27.61 0.74
C THR A 459 -20.67 26.91 1.48
N ILE A 460 -21.02 27.40 2.66
CA ILE A 460 -22.19 26.98 3.42
C ILE A 460 -23.09 28.20 3.59
N ILE A 461 -24.38 27.99 3.37
CA ILE A 461 -25.43 28.97 3.63
C ILE A 461 -26.54 28.30 4.42
N GLY A 462 -27.32 29.08 5.15
CA GLY A 462 -28.45 28.53 5.88
C GLY A 462 -29.11 29.56 6.78
N PHE A 463 -29.91 29.05 7.71
CA PHE A 463 -30.67 29.88 8.64
C PHE A 463 -30.56 29.29 10.05
N ASN A 464 -30.35 30.17 11.02
CA ASN A 464 -30.50 29.88 12.44
C ASN A 464 -31.84 30.48 12.92
N ASN A 465 -32.78 29.62 13.31
CA ASN A 465 -33.98 30.01 14.03
C ASN A 465 -33.74 29.77 15.52
N SER A 466 -33.74 30.83 16.31
CA SER A 466 -33.56 30.75 17.76
C SER A 466 -34.82 31.23 18.46
N ARG A 467 -35.18 30.53 19.54
CA ARG A 467 -36.38 30.76 20.36
C ARG A 467 -35.97 30.85 21.81
N PHE A 468 -36.46 31.85 22.52
CA PHE A 468 -36.17 32.10 23.92
C PHE A 468 -37.45 32.59 24.58
N MET A 469 -37.88 31.92 25.66
CA MET A 469 -39.16 32.21 26.32
C MET A 469 -40.33 32.29 25.31
N SER A 470 -40.95 33.46 25.13
CA SER A 470 -42.04 33.72 24.18
C SER A 470 -41.60 34.25 22.81
N ASP A 471 -40.33 34.60 22.64
CA ASP A 471 -39.83 35.33 21.48
C ASP A 471 -38.97 34.43 20.57
N SER A 472 -38.78 34.88 19.33
CA SER A 472 -37.93 34.18 18.37
C SER A 472 -37.41 35.10 17.27
N TYR A 473 -36.27 34.74 16.69
CA TYR A 473 -35.74 35.37 15.49
C TYR A 473 -35.18 34.34 14.52
N THR A 474 -34.93 34.78 13.29
CA THR A 474 -34.24 33.99 12.26
C THR A 474 -33.14 34.81 11.62
N GLN A 475 -31.92 34.26 11.64
CA GLN A 475 -30.73 34.93 11.12
C GLN A 475 -30.06 34.08 10.03
N PRO A 476 -29.63 34.67 8.90
CA PRO A 476 -28.89 33.92 7.89
C PRO A 476 -27.50 33.53 8.41
N VAL A 477 -27.05 32.32 8.11
CA VAL A 477 -25.71 31.83 8.43
C VAL A 477 -24.94 31.64 7.14
N ILE A 478 -23.69 32.12 7.09
CA ILE A 478 -22.84 32.05 5.90
C ILE A 478 -21.44 31.61 6.35
N ASP A 479 -20.83 30.64 5.67
CA ASP A 479 -19.44 30.25 5.86
C ASP A 479 -18.79 29.99 4.51
N ILE A 480 -17.90 30.88 4.08
CA ILE A 480 -17.15 30.79 2.82
C ILE A 480 -15.67 30.63 3.17
N LYS A 481 -15.07 29.51 2.77
CA LYS A 481 -13.67 29.16 3.05
C LYS A 481 -12.95 28.73 1.78
N LEU A 482 -11.82 29.38 1.50
CA LEU A 482 -10.85 28.97 0.48
C LEU A 482 -9.69 28.25 1.18
N MET A 483 -9.56 26.95 0.93
CA MET A 483 -8.53 26.09 1.50
C MET A 483 -7.47 25.76 0.44
N LEU A 484 -6.21 26.04 0.75
CA LEU A 484 -5.09 26.01 -0.19
C LEU A 484 -3.91 25.22 0.40
N ARG A 485 -3.12 24.60 -0.47
CA ARG A 485 -1.75 24.14 -0.16
C ARG A 485 -0.75 24.79 -1.11
N PRO A 486 -0.35 26.05 -0.86
CA PRO A 486 0.46 26.82 -1.81
C PRO A 486 1.87 26.21 -1.99
N LEU A 487 2.43 25.62 -0.92
CA LEU A 487 3.75 24.99 -0.91
C LEU A 487 3.67 23.62 -0.22
N LYS A 488 4.70 22.78 -0.43
CA LYS A 488 4.80 21.48 0.26
C LYS A 488 4.79 21.68 1.78
N LEU A 489 4.04 20.83 2.48
CA LEU A 489 3.87 20.88 3.93
C LEU A 489 3.25 22.18 4.47
N GLN A 490 2.67 23.03 3.61
CA GLN A 490 2.00 24.26 4.03
C GLN A 490 0.52 24.22 3.68
N ASN A 491 -0.33 24.64 4.62
CA ASN A 491 -1.76 24.80 4.40
C ASN A 491 -2.16 26.24 4.74
N LEU A 492 -3.00 26.84 3.92
CA LEU A 492 -3.55 28.18 4.12
C LEU A 492 -5.07 28.12 3.93
N ASN A 493 -5.82 28.57 4.94
CA ASN A 493 -7.26 28.74 4.85
C ASN A 493 -7.60 30.21 5.02
N LEU A 494 -8.31 30.77 4.06
CA LEU A 494 -8.88 32.11 4.13
C LEU A 494 -10.39 31.96 4.23
N GLY A 495 -11.06 32.70 5.10
CA GLY A 495 -12.50 32.53 5.26
C GLY A 495 -13.24 33.75 5.78
N TYR A 496 -14.52 33.78 5.42
CA TYR A 496 -15.53 34.68 5.97
C TYR A 496 -16.65 33.83 6.57
N GLN A 497 -17.03 34.13 7.81
CA GLN A 497 -18.11 33.42 8.51
C GLN A 497 -19.04 34.43 9.17
N ARG A 498 -20.33 34.37 8.84
CA ARG A 498 -21.42 35.07 9.53
C ARG A 498 -22.17 34.05 10.37
N GLU A 499 -22.16 34.23 11.68
CA GLU A 499 -22.90 33.37 12.62
C GLU A 499 -23.58 34.19 13.72
N VAL A 500 -24.36 33.52 14.57
CA VAL A 500 -25.01 34.14 15.73
C VAL A 500 -24.42 33.52 16.99
N GLN A 501 -24.09 34.35 17.96
CA GLN A 501 -23.59 33.89 19.26
C GLN A 501 -24.66 33.02 19.95
N ASN A 502 -24.34 31.75 20.22
CA ASN A 502 -25.32 30.75 20.65
C ASN A 502 -24.84 29.87 21.83
N PHE A 503 -23.89 30.38 22.62
CA PHE A 503 -23.26 29.61 23.69
C PHE A 503 -24.23 29.25 24.84
N ASN A 504 -25.00 30.21 25.36
CA ASN A 504 -25.98 30.02 26.43
C ASN A 504 -27.30 30.76 26.10
N ALA A 505 -28.31 30.60 26.97
CA ALA A 505 -29.64 31.18 26.75
C ALA A 505 -29.60 32.72 26.64
N ASP A 506 -28.88 33.38 27.56
CA ASP A 506 -28.79 34.86 27.61
C ASP A 506 -28.15 35.47 26.36
N LEU A 507 -27.20 34.77 25.74
CA LEU A 507 -26.56 35.24 24.50
C LEU A 507 -27.42 34.98 23.27
N ILE A 508 -28.19 33.88 23.28
CA ILE A 508 -29.14 33.60 22.22
C ILE A 508 -30.19 34.71 22.18
N GLU A 509 -30.74 35.11 23.33
CA GLU A 509 -31.72 36.20 23.44
C GLU A 509 -31.22 37.53 22.83
N ARG A 510 -29.92 37.83 22.95
CA ARG A 510 -29.35 39.11 22.50
C ARG A 510 -29.14 39.23 20.98
N GLU A 511 -29.33 38.15 20.22
CA GLU A 511 -29.22 38.15 18.76
C GLU A 511 -27.89 38.76 18.24
N ILE A 512 -26.78 38.49 18.92
CA ILE A 512 -25.47 39.04 18.52
C ILE A 512 -24.97 38.29 17.29
N VAL A 513 -25.00 38.97 16.15
CA VAL A 513 -24.47 38.48 14.88
C VAL A 513 -22.98 38.79 14.80
N GLN A 514 -22.17 37.79 14.47
CA GLN A 514 -20.73 37.90 14.35
C GLN A 514 -20.30 37.70 12.89
N HIS A 515 -19.46 38.61 12.39
CA HIS A 515 -18.82 38.56 11.08
C HIS A 515 -17.32 38.33 11.26
N HIS A 516 -16.87 37.10 11.04
CA HIS A 516 -15.47 36.70 11.17
C HIS A 516 -14.76 36.77 9.82
N TYR A 517 -13.59 37.39 9.81
CA TYR A 517 -12.62 37.41 8.72
C TYR A 517 -11.36 36.69 9.22
N GLY A 518 -11.15 35.48 8.72
CA GLY A 518 -10.18 34.53 9.26
C GLY A 518 -9.07 34.15 8.28
N LEU A 519 -7.87 33.98 8.82
CA LEU A 519 -6.72 33.38 8.15
C LEU A 519 -6.12 32.32 9.08
N ASN A 520 -6.04 31.08 8.60
CA ASN A 520 -5.33 29.99 9.28
C ASN A 520 -4.17 29.52 8.40
N TYR A 521 -2.96 29.48 8.95
CA TYR A 521 -1.77 29.02 8.27
C TYR A 521 -1.08 27.94 9.09
N ASN A 522 -0.70 26.84 8.45
CA ASN A 522 0.02 25.73 9.09
C ASN A 522 1.27 25.41 8.27
N LEU A 523 2.44 25.58 8.88
CA LEU A 523 3.75 25.22 8.34
C LEU A 523 4.22 23.91 8.99
N GLY A 524 4.40 22.87 8.19
CA GLY A 524 5.11 21.67 8.58
C GLY A 524 6.53 21.63 8.00
N THR A 525 7.43 20.91 8.66
CA THR A 525 8.82 20.74 8.21
C THR A 525 9.23 19.26 8.17
N ASN A 526 10.31 18.98 7.45
CA ASN A 526 10.92 17.65 7.39
C ASN A 526 11.77 17.28 8.63
N ILE A 527 11.83 18.17 9.63
CA ILE A 527 12.57 17.97 10.88
C ILE A 527 11.64 17.83 12.09
N ASN A 528 10.37 17.47 11.85
CA ASN A 528 9.31 17.27 12.85
C ASN A 528 8.81 18.53 13.56
N LEU A 529 9.32 19.71 13.19
CA LEU A 529 8.80 20.99 13.67
C LEU A 529 7.56 21.39 12.85
N GLY A 530 6.53 21.90 13.54
CA GLY A 530 5.37 22.50 12.91
C GLY A 530 4.95 23.78 13.62
N TRP A 531 4.33 24.68 12.86
CA TRP A 531 3.90 25.98 13.34
C TRP A 531 2.52 26.32 12.76
N TYR A 532 1.54 26.42 13.63
CA TYR A 532 0.18 26.82 13.30
C TYR A 532 -0.08 28.26 13.76
N THR A 533 -0.74 29.05 12.93
CA THR A 533 -1.14 30.42 13.24
C THR A 533 -2.55 30.68 12.73
N GLN A 534 -3.38 31.26 13.58
CA GLN A 534 -4.74 31.71 13.31
C GLN A 534 -4.84 33.20 13.62
N LEU A 535 -5.30 33.97 12.64
CA LEU A 535 -5.66 35.36 12.76
C LEU A 535 -7.15 35.49 12.48
N MET A 536 -7.89 36.20 13.32
CA MET A 536 -9.32 36.40 13.12
C MET A 536 -9.74 37.79 13.59
N HIS A 537 -10.29 38.58 12.67
CA HIS A 537 -10.98 39.83 12.96
C HIS A 537 -12.49 39.56 12.98
N THR A 538 -13.20 40.01 14.00
CA THR A 538 -14.64 39.79 14.17
C THR A 538 -15.34 41.13 14.39
N GLN A 539 -16.38 41.39 13.61
CA GLN A 539 -17.30 42.50 13.80
C GLN A 539 -18.61 41.97 14.38
N GLN A 540 -19.19 42.66 15.36
CA GLN A 540 -20.41 42.22 16.03
C GLN A 540 -21.54 43.24 15.81
N SER A 541 -22.79 42.76 15.78
CA SER A 541 -23.98 43.62 15.58
C SER A 541 -24.22 44.61 16.72
N ASP A 542 -23.63 44.38 17.90
CA ASP A 542 -23.63 45.28 19.05
C ASP A 542 -22.56 46.39 18.96
N THR A 543 -21.97 46.60 17.77
CA THR A 543 -20.92 47.58 17.45
C THR A 543 -19.52 47.26 18.00
N ASN A 544 -19.37 46.16 18.75
CA ASN A 544 -18.07 45.74 19.27
C ASN A 544 -17.24 45.04 18.17
N THR A 545 -15.92 45.04 18.34
CA THR A 545 -14.99 44.32 17.45
C THR A 545 -13.99 43.52 18.27
N ARG A 546 -13.66 42.32 17.79
CA ARG A 546 -12.73 41.39 18.44
C ARG A 546 -11.61 40.98 17.49
N ASN A 547 -10.37 40.99 17.97
CA ASN A 547 -9.22 40.45 17.26
C ASN A 547 -8.66 39.25 18.00
N LEU A 548 -8.30 38.20 17.27
CA LEU A 548 -7.65 37.00 17.80
C LEU A 548 -6.37 36.71 17.02
N LEU A 549 -5.29 36.53 17.75
CA LEU A 549 -4.10 35.80 17.32
C LEU A 549 -4.01 34.54 18.17
N PHE A 550 -4.00 33.37 17.54
CA PHE A 550 -3.63 32.12 18.17
C PHE A 550 -2.46 31.52 17.40
N THR A 551 -1.44 31.04 18.09
CA THR A 551 -0.31 30.38 17.45
C THR A 551 0.20 29.21 18.28
N SER A 552 0.61 28.14 17.61
CA SER A 552 1.06 26.90 18.22
C SER A 552 2.34 26.43 17.54
N LEU A 553 3.44 26.43 18.28
CA LEU A 553 4.72 25.88 17.84
C LEU A 553 4.88 24.51 18.47
N TYR A 554 5.06 23.47 17.66
CA TYR A 554 5.07 22.09 18.13
C TYR A 554 6.13 21.23 17.48
N TYR A 555 6.57 20.22 18.22
CA TYR A 555 7.49 19.18 17.77
C TYR A 555 6.79 17.83 17.80
N THR A 556 6.92 17.05 16.72
CA THR A 556 6.44 15.66 16.69
C THR A 556 7.50 14.75 17.28
N VAL A 557 7.33 14.38 18.55
CA VAL A 557 8.27 13.58 19.35
C VAL A 557 8.30 12.13 18.88
N LEU A 558 7.13 11.53 18.67
CA LEU A 558 6.95 10.16 18.19
C LEU A 558 6.00 10.15 17.00
N GLN A 559 6.23 9.25 16.04
CA GLN A 559 5.33 9.06 14.90
C GLN A 559 4.24 8.03 15.19
N LYS A 560 4.56 7.00 15.97
CA LYS A 560 3.65 5.91 16.36
C LYS A 560 3.95 5.45 17.80
N PRO A 561 2.99 5.56 18.74
CA PRO A 561 1.82 6.43 18.62
C PRO A 561 2.28 7.87 18.31
N ALA A 562 1.46 8.61 17.56
CA ALA A 562 1.79 9.98 17.21
C ALA A 562 1.74 10.83 18.48
N LEU A 563 2.89 11.37 18.91
CA LEU A 563 3.00 12.26 20.07
C LEU A 563 3.53 13.61 19.60
N LYS A 564 2.73 14.65 19.83
CA LYS A 564 3.13 16.04 19.60
C LYS A 564 3.16 16.78 20.92
N MET A 565 4.17 17.62 21.09
CA MET A 565 4.27 18.51 22.23
C MET A 565 4.65 19.91 21.75
N GLY A 566 4.21 20.94 22.45
CA GLY A 566 4.48 22.29 22.00
C GLY A 566 3.99 23.36 22.96
N ILE A 567 4.07 24.59 22.47
CA ILE A 567 3.63 25.80 23.16
C ILE A 567 2.52 26.43 22.33
N ASN A 568 1.42 26.78 22.99
CA ASN A 568 0.40 27.63 22.43
C ASN A 568 0.52 29.03 23.01
N TYR A 569 0.25 30.04 22.19
CA TYR A 569 0.07 31.41 22.60
C TYR A 569 -1.23 31.94 22.02
N GLN A 570 -2.02 32.62 22.85
CA GLN A 570 -3.27 33.25 22.46
C GLN A 570 -3.26 34.71 22.90
N TYR A 571 -3.68 35.60 22.01
CA TYR A 571 -3.89 37.00 22.27
C TYR A 571 -5.25 37.42 21.71
N ILE A 572 -6.11 37.95 22.56
CA ILE A 572 -7.44 38.45 22.18
C ILE A 572 -7.55 39.91 22.63
N THR A 573 -8.15 40.75 21.80
CA THR A 573 -8.56 42.10 22.18
C THR A 573 -9.99 42.36 21.76
N PHE A 574 -10.70 43.15 22.55
CA PHE A 574 -11.98 43.74 22.21
C PHE A 574 -11.87 45.27 22.16
N LYS A 575 -12.68 45.90 21.33
CA LYS A 575 -12.77 47.36 21.27
C LYS A 575 -13.51 47.91 22.49
N ASP A 576 -14.63 47.27 22.84
CA ASP A 576 -15.49 47.68 23.94
C ASP A 576 -15.58 46.55 24.98
N GLN A 577 -15.43 46.89 26.26
CA GLN A 577 -15.56 45.95 27.38
C GLN A 577 -17.02 45.83 27.81
N LEU A 578 -17.60 44.64 27.60
CA LEU A 578 -18.98 44.30 27.95
C LEU A 578 -19.03 43.04 28.86
N PRO A 579 -18.29 43.02 29.99
CA PRO A 579 -18.08 41.80 30.79
C PRO A 579 -19.36 41.26 31.45
N THR A 580 -20.40 42.09 31.57
CA THR A 580 -21.73 41.66 32.05
C THR A 580 -22.55 40.92 30.99
N ILE A 581 -22.12 40.98 29.72
CA ILE A 581 -22.81 40.39 28.58
C ILE A 581 -22.08 39.14 28.11
N TYR A 582 -20.79 39.26 27.81
CA TYR A 582 -19.92 38.16 27.38
C TYR A 582 -18.46 38.46 27.68
N PHE A 583 -17.61 37.43 27.65
CA PHE A 583 -16.17 37.56 27.73
C PHE A 583 -15.61 38.51 26.64
N SER A 584 -15.28 39.74 27.06
CA SER A 584 -14.91 40.87 26.18
C SER A 584 -13.80 41.75 26.76
N PRO A 585 -12.66 41.18 27.18
CA PRO A 585 -11.59 41.98 27.74
C PRO A 585 -10.93 42.88 26.68
N GLU A 586 -10.46 44.06 27.07
CA GLU A 586 -9.61 44.93 26.25
C GLU A 586 -8.35 44.15 25.83
N LYS A 587 -7.73 43.43 26.77
CA LYS A 587 -6.59 42.55 26.50
C LYS A 587 -6.70 41.23 27.23
N TYR A 588 -6.48 40.14 26.50
CA TYR A 588 -6.35 38.79 27.05
C TYR A 588 -5.17 38.06 26.45
N ARG A 589 -4.40 37.38 27.30
CA ARG A 589 -3.21 36.60 26.91
C ARG A 589 -3.25 35.23 27.58
N ALA A 590 -2.88 34.19 26.84
CA ALA A 590 -2.64 32.87 27.42
C ALA A 590 -1.40 32.23 26.79
N ILE A 591 -0.62 31.54 27.61
CA ILE A 591 0.49 30.67 27.19
C ILE A 591 0.23 29.29 27.78
N GLU A 592 0.30 28.25 26.96
CA GLU A 592 0.13 26.87 27.38
C GLU A 592 1.24 25.98 26.86
N LEU A 593 1.69 25.04 27.68
CA LEU A 593 2.37 23.84 27.23
C LEU A 593 1.32 22.76 26.95
N PHE A 594 1.46 22.04 25.84
CA PHE A 594 0.52 20.97 25.50
C PHE A 594 1.21 19.68 25.07
N GLY A 595 0.48 18.58 25.20
CA GLY A 595 0.78 17.27 24.63
C GLY A 595 -0.47 16.67 23.98
N ASP A 596 -0.32 16.13 22.77
CA ASP A 596 -1.36 15.42 22.01
C ASP A 596 -0.81 14.05 21.61
N ILE A 597 -1.46 12.98 22.08
CA ILE A 597 -1.13 11.60 21.74
C ILE A 597 -2.28 10.94 20.99
N ARG A 598 -1.97 10.26 19.88
CA ARG A 598 -2.92 9.54 19.05
C ARG A 598 -2.36 8.19 18.67
N GLY A 599 -3.17 7.14 18.73
CA GLY A 599 -2.72 5.79 18.44
C GLY A 599 -3.87 4.81 18.22
N THR A 600 -3.51 3.53 18.21
CA THR A 600 -4.44 2.42 17.99
C THR A 600 -4.34 1.43 19.15
N PHE A 601 -5.49 1.02 19.72
CA PHE A 601 -5.55 -0.14 20.62
C PHE A 601 -5.62 -1.45 19.82
N SER A 602 -6.22 -1.40 18.63
CA SER A 602 -6.33 -2.52 17.67
C SER A 602 -6.57 -1.96 16.27
N ASP A 603 -6.54 -2.83 15.24
CA ASP A 603 -6.82 -2.46 13.84
C ASP A 603 -8.16 -1.72 13.63
N LYS A 604 -9.11 -1.88 14.56
CA LYS A 604 -10.45 -1.27 14.49
C LYS A 604 -10.69 -0.18 15.54
N THR A 605 -9.76 0.04 16.48
CA THR A 605 -9.99 0.94 17.61
C THR A 605 -8.84 1.91 17.76
N THR A 606 -9.14 3.20 17.62
CA THR A 606 -8.18 4.29 17.73
C THR A 606 -8.49 5.16 18.93
N TYR A 607 -7.47 5.81 19.49
CA TYR A 607 -7.63 6.72 20.61
C TYR A 607 -6.92 8.05 20.37
N MET A 608 -7.37 9.06 21.09
CA MET A 608 -6.74 10.36 21.20
C MET A 608 -6.81 10.81 22.66
N ALA A 609 -5.72 11.38 23.16
CA ALA A 609 -5.72 12.15 24.39
C ALA A 609 -4.88 13.42 24.17
N SER A 610 -5.39 14.55 24.62
CA SER A 610 -4.73 15.85 24.55
C SER A 610 -4.87 16.54 25.90
N ALA A 611 -3.79 17.16 26.37
CA ALA A 611 -3.80 17.97 27.57
C ALA A 611 -2.93 19.20 27.38
N ALA A 612 -3.35 20.33 27.94
CA ALA A 612 -2.56 21.55 27.99
C ALA A 612 -2.69 22.22 29.36
N THR A 613 -1.60 22.84 29.81
CA THR A 613 -1.56 23.62 31.05
C THR A 613 -0.74 24.87 30.85
N GLY A 614 -1.07 25.93 31.58
CA GLY A 614 -0.26 27.14 31.56
C GLY A 614 -0.87 28.26 32.37
N ILE A 615 -0.68 29.47 31.88
CA ILE A 615 -1.15 30.69 32.54
C ILE A 615 -1.95 31.55 31.56
N GLN A 616 -2.97 32.20 32.09
CA GLN A 616 -3.71 33.24 31.40
C GLN A 616 -3.65 34.54 32.20
N ARG A 617 -3.83 35.66 31.49
CA ARG A 617 -4.00 36.99 32.06
C ARG A 617 -5.15 37.69 31.35
N VAL A 618 -6.12 38.13 32.13
CA VAL A 618 -7.26 38.94 31.70
C VAL A 618 -6.96 40.36 32.18
N GLU A 619 -6.93 41.33 31.27
CA GLU A 619 -6.56 42.72 31.58
C GLU A 619 -5.21 42.85 32.31
N SER A 620 -5.22 43.61 33.41
CA SER A 620 -4.08 43.82 34.29
C SER A 620 -4.09 42.88 35.50
N ASP A 621 -5.04 41.95 35.59
CA ASP A 621 -5.21 41.05 36.73
C ASP A 621 -3.99 40.13 36.93
N PRO A 622 -3.84 39.53 38.13
CA PRO A 622 -2.84 38.50 38.36
C PRO A 622 -3.01 37.31 37.40
N ASN A 623 -1.89 36.66 37.07
CA ASN A 623 -1.93 35.45 36.24
C ASN A 623 -2.72 34.35 36.96
N THR A 624 -3.59 33.66 36.22
CA THR A 624 -4.34 32.49 36.71
C THR A 624 -3.91 31.23 35.96
N THR A 625 -3.93 30.09 36.64
CA THR A 625 -3.56 28.80 36.05
C THR A 625 -4.68 28.28 35.18
N ILE A 626 -4.32 27.78 33.99
CA ILE A 626 -5.23 27.13 33.06
C ILE A 626 -4.85 25.67 32.81
N PHE A 627 -5.86 24.87 32.56
CA PHE A 627 -5.80 23.46 32.22
C PHE A 627 -6.95 23.12 31.27
N ARG A 628 -6.64 22.32 30.25
CA ARG A 628 -7.62 21.70 29.37
C ARG A 628 -7.21 20.28 29.03
N ALA A 629 -8.19 19.40 28.93
CA ALA A 629 -7.99 18.02 28.55
C ALA A 629 -9.11 17.55 27.63
N GLU A 630 -8.77 16.70 26.65
CA GLU A 630 -9.70 16.06 25.75
C GLU A 630 -9.27 14.61 25.52
N THR A 631 -10.21 13.68 25.58
CA THR A 631 -9.98 12.29 25.21
C THR A 631 -11.08 11.77 24.30
N SER A 632 -10.72 10.88 23.37
CA SER A 632 -11.70 10.19 22.55
C SER A 632 -11.25 8.78 22.18
N ILE A 633 -12.23 7.91 21.99
CA ILE A 633 -12.07 6.54 21.52
C ILE A 633 -13.02 6.34 20.33
N GLN A 634 -12.45 5.95 19.19
CA GLN A 634 -13.20 5.63 17.99
C GLN A 634 -13.08 4.14 17.68
N HIS A 635 -14.22 3.47 17.50
CA HIS A 635 -14.31 2.08 17.08
C HIS A 635 -14.97 1.94 15.70
N GLN A 636 -14.36 1.15 14.82
CA GLN A 636 -14.80 0.85 13.47
C GLN A 636 -15.49 -0.53 13.43
N PHE A 637 -16.82 -0.56 13.61
CA PHE A 637 -17.61 -1.80 13.61
C PHE A 637 -17.62 -2.51 12.25
N SER A 638 -17.63 -1.73 11.16
CA SER A 638 -17.51 -2.23 9.78
C SER A 638 -16.75 -1.21 8.94
N LYS A 639 -16.32 -1.53 7.71
CA LYS A 639 -15.67 -0.55 6.81
C LYS A 639 -16.51 0.71 6.54
N ARG A 640 -17.82 0.67 6.82
CA ARG A 640 -18.79 1.72 6.53
C ARG A 640 -19.42 2.33 7.78
N PHE A 641 -19.17 1.81 8.98
CA PHE A 641 -19.76 2.33 10.21
C PHE A 641 -18.72 2.45 11.32
N SER A 642 -18.67 3.63 11.95
CA SER A 642 -17.80 3.94 13.08
C SER A 642 -18.53 4.78 14.12
N LEU A 643 -18.16 4.58 15.39
CA LEU A 643 -18.59 5.41 16.51
C LEU A 643 -17.36 5.98 17.20
N ASN A 644 -17.38 7.28 17.50
CA ASN A 644 -16.40 7.96 18.33
C ASN A 644 -17.08 8.47 19.59
N ILE A 645 -16.58 8.16 20.77
CA ILE A 645 -17.04 8.71 22.05
C ILE A 645 -15.92 9.60 22.59
N TYR A 646 -16.28 10.75 23.14
CA TYR A 646 -15.30 11.72 23.62
C TYR A 646 -15.76 12.48 24.86
N GLY A 647 -14.80 13.03 25.58
CA GLY A 647 -15.01 13.96 26.68
C GLY A 647 -13.94 15.04 26.67
N LYS A 648 -14.30 16.27 27.02
CA LYS A 648 -13.38 17.40 27.16
C LYS A 648 -13.72 18.25 28.37
N TYR A 649 -12.70 18.80 29.00
CA TYR A 649 -12.75 19.75 30.10
C TYR A 649 -11.81 20.92 29.80
N SER A 650 -12.19 22.12 30.21
CA SER A 650 -11.33 23.29 30.09
C SER A 650 -11.75 24.39 31.08
N ASN A 651 -10.77 25.04 31.70
CA ASN A 651 -10.97 26.22 32.56
C ASN A 651 -10.42 27.53 31.99
N ILE A 652 -10.04 27.54 30.71
CA ILE A 652 -9.55 28.75 30.04
C ILE A 652 -10.70 29.76 29.87
N ALA A 653 -10.44 31.01 30.26
CA ALA A 653 -11.44 32.09 30.24
C ALA A 653 -12.06 32.31 28.87
N SER A 654 -11.26 32.16 27.81
CA SER A 654 -11.72 32.36 26.44
C SER A 654 -12.58 31.22 25.87
N ALA A 655 -12.77 30.12 26.60
CA ALA A 655 -13.55 28.98 26.11
C ALA A 655 -15.05 29.04 26.46
N THR A 656 -15.44 29.85 27.42
CA THR A 656 -16.84 30.05 27.82
C THR A 656 -17.19 31.52 27.74
N ALA A 657 -18.45 31.82 27.46
CA ALA A 657 -18.90 33.21 27.43
C ALA A 657 -19.23 33.75 28.83
N ALA A 658 -19.52 32.86 29.79
CA ALA A 658 -19.74 33.13 31.21
C ALA A 658 -19.31 31.91 32.05
N GLY A 659 -18.52 32.13 33.11
CA GLY A 659 -18.09 31.06 34.03
C GLY A 659 -16.84 30.30 33.56
N PHE A 660 -15.75 30.42 34.31
CA PHE A 660 -14.39 29.98 33.93
C PHE A 660 -14.15 28.46 33.82
N GLU A 661 -15.16 27.60 33.69
CA GLU A 661 -14.97 26.14 33.51
C GLU A 661 -16.11 25.49 32.73
N PHE A 662 -15.80 24.64 31.75
CA PHE A 662 -16.83 23.81 31.08
C PHE A 662 -16.37 22.37 30.83
N THR A 663 -17.36 21.48 30.78
CA THR A 663 -17.22 20.08 30.39
C THR A 663 -18.18 19.75 29.25
N GLU A 664 -17.74 18.93 28.30
CA GLU A 664 -18.58 18.36 27.26
C GLU A 664 -18.30 16.87 27.10
N ILE A 665 -19.35 16.08 26.99
CA ILE A 665 -19.28 14.65 26.73
C ILE A 665 -20.22 14.36 25.57
N GLY A 666 -19.77 13.56 24.60
CA GLY A 666 -20.59 13.27 23.43
C GLY A 666 -20.10 12.09 22.62
N PHE A 667 -20.82 11.85 21.54
CA PHE A 667 -20.45 10.84 20.55
C PHE A 667 -20.66 11.34 19.12
N LYS A 668 -19.95 10.72 18.17
CA LYS A 668 -20.12 10.90 16.73
C LYS A 668 -20.28 9.54 16.07
N ALA A 669 -21.44 9.28 15.50
CA ALA A 669 -21.71 8.08 14.72
C ALA A 669 -21.65 8.42 13.23
N LYS A 670 -20.84 7.70 12.46
CA LYS A 670 -20.68 7.93 11.02
C LYS A 670 -21.01 6.67 10.24
N TRP A 671 -21.91 6.79 9.28
CA TRP A 671 -22.33 5.70 8.41
C TRP A 671 -22.21 6.08 6.92
N LEU A 672 -21.55 5.22 6.15
CA LEU A 672 -21.52 5.24 4.69
C LEU A 672 -22.68 4.38 4.19
N PHE A 673 -23.78 5.03 3.79
CA PHE A 673 -25.05 4.33 3.52
C PHE A 673 -25.13 3.66 2.14
N LEU A 674 -24.21 3.98 1.22
CA LEU A 674 -24.02 3.24 -0.03
C LEU A 674 -22.82 2.29 0.04
N SER A 675 -22.71 1.36 -0.91
CA SER A 675 -21.55 0.47 -1.03
C SER A 675 -20.43 1.05 -1.89
N LYS A 676 -20.73 2.02 -2.76
CA LYS A 676 -19.81 2.68 -3.69
C LYS A 676 -20.18 4.17 -3.90
N PRO A 677 -19.26 5.00 -4.42
CA PRO A 677 -19.57 6.36 -4.84
C PRO A 677 -20.67 6.43 -5.90
N LEU A 678 -21.44 7.53 -5.91
CA LEU A 678 -22.51 7.74 -6.89
C LEU A 678 -22.00 7.75 -8.34
N PHE A 679 -20.80 8.29 -8.55
CA PHE A 679 -20.15 8.36 -9.86
C PHE A 679 -19.31 7.13 -10.19
N PHE A 680 -19.37 6.05 -9.42
CA PHE A 680 -18.49 4.89 -9.65
C PHE A 680 -18.64 4.30 -11.05
N LYS A 681 -19.88 4.20 -11.57
CA LYS A 681 -20.15 3.67 -12.92
C LYS A 681 -19.55 4.55 -14.04
N SER A 682 -19.44 5.86 -13.84
CA SER A 682 -18.89 6.76 -14.86
C SER A 682 -17.36 6.70 -14.96
N LEU A 683 -16.68 6.06 -14.00
CA LEU A 683 -15.22 5.88 -14.02
C LEU A 683 -14.75 4.92 -15.12
N LYS A 684 -15.65 4.12 -15.73
CA LYS A 684 -15.34 3.12 -16.77
C LYS A 684 -14.16 2.21 -16.40
N LEU A 685 -14.04 1.87 -15.12
CA LEU A 685 -13.01 0.93 -14.65
C LEU A 685 -13.37 -0.47 -15.15
N GLN A 686 -12.39 -1.21 -15.66
CA GLN A 686 -12.60 -2.60 -16.05
C GLN A 686 -12.93 -3.43 -14.80
N ASN A 687 -14.00 -4.22 -14.86
CA ASN A 687 -14.42 -5.09 -13.75
C ASN A 687 -13.44 -6.23 -13.50
#